data_AF-A0AA92TKH8-F1
#
_entry.id   AF-A0AA92TKH8-F1
#
_cell.length_a   1.000
_cell.length_b   1.000
_cell.length_c   1.000
_cell.angle_alpha   90.00
_cell.angle_beta   90.00
_cell.angle_gamma   90.00
#
_symmetry.space_group_name_H-M   'P 1'
#
loop_
_entity.id
_entity.type
_entity.pdbx_description
1 polymer ?
#
loop_
_entity_poly.entity_id
_entity_poly.type
_entity_poly.pdbx_seq_one_letter_code
_entity_poly.pdbx_strand_id
1 'polypeptide(L)'
;MGIATFNSILHHMRNRNAESTDDDIFEDELHNTIRRLNFAEEQDEAKTLLSDLRSMAEKQKICLVEYVLLDFVMGKGCTECSKTICEDAFGKHPTFADMMRHPWFKHLMSHPVATEPYSPLPPIIRNDAYYWHSFHFPLFYYLQEGNSLALEVLDYLATKGDIPSMERVSLYYFDKCQFSKAFLLFKALHEKMQTTEWYDWTIKQEITYKLAHLYTYGEGVEQNLDKGAQYYKELENGYNWGNRAQYQLGRMAEQRHNYLEAMYYYRKNIDCSKYGKYSFYRGDKPKDLFPLRLEIAFRQMKKKLNPIVDCLTLATCQKCNDMVLQLKVMMNAIVTIEWGDGETESVKWKVDDWGEVKHSYQSPGYYCITIKTDEENVLTGFHIVSHKAICSIDVSGCKGLTHLLCPNQMLKQMSLSKTEYLSVLDVHGNRLQRINLRKNPLLTIVDCSNNPLQKIEAVKHPPFSLMCIRKTRLGTKAKRRFHEIVRLNAGRLLSEGFVNQLTEPLLPTLLFYIKNSTWEDVLACLQQKNEDSKVNNNFMVLHKVYALLKAYRHVTPCPYKNGFMWARGTWVFIAHKFKTKRTGQIVESQAPEAEFYLYERPWSMILGTPVKAWDNRLPFMMLPQHPNAYYAAMCLYNMVNNEKEMKKHKIPKIVYGKETF
;
A
#
# COMPACT_ATOMS: atom_id res chain seq x y z
N MET A 1 -20.10 2.64 36.20
CA MET A 1 -18.92 3.04 35.41
C MET A 1 -18.41 4.46 35.73
N GLY A 2 -19.12 5.28 36.54
CA GLY A 2 -18.68 6.64 36.91
C GLY A 2 -17.44 6.78 37.81
N ILE A 3 -16.99 5.69 38.46
CA ILE A 3 -15.83 5.71 39.39
C ILE A 3 -14.49 5.91 38.66
N ALA A 4 -14.36 5.41 37.43
CA ALA A 4 -13.08 5.40 36.70
C ALA A 4 -12.71 6.79 36.15
N THR A 5 -13.69 7.53 35.64
CA THR A 5 -13.54 8.93 35.23
C THR A 5 -13.15 9.74 36.45
N PHE A 6 -13.95 9.69 37.50
CA PHE A 6 -13.75 10.46 38.72
C PHE A 6 -12.37 10.28 39.41
N ASN A 7 -11.89 9.04 39.57
CA ASN A 7 -10.60 8.76 40.21
C ASN A 7 -9.41 9.32 39.43
N SER A 8 -9.48 9.37 38.10
CA SER A 8 -8.42 9.95 37.27
C SER A 8 -8.31 11.46 37.48
N ILE A 9 -9.43 12.12 37.78
CA ILE A 9 -9.41 13.57 38.01
C ILE A 9 -8.98 13.91 39.43
N LEU A 10 -9.44 13.14 40.41
CA LEU A 10 -8.92 13.27 41.76
C LEU A 10 -7.39 13.14 41.80
N HIS A 11 -6.81 12.26 40.97
CA HIS A 11 -5.36 12.06 40.90
C HIS A 11 -4.61 13.26 40.28
N HIS A 12 -5.23 14.03 39.37
CA HIS A 12 -4.55 15.10 38.65
C HIS A 12 -4.58 16.45 39.39
N MET A 13 -5.69 16.79 40.06
CA MET A 13 -5.75 17.95 40.97
C MET A 13 -4.65 17.84 42.04
N ARG A 14 -4.42 16.63 42.57
CA ARG A 14 -3.35 16.33 43.54
C ARG A 14 -1.92 16.53 43.01
N ASN A 15 -1.68 16.43 41.69
CA ASN A 15 -0.34 16.52 41.10
C ASN A 15 0.06 17.96 40.69
N ARG A 16 -0.86 18.92 40.70
CA ARG A 16 -0.57 20.34 40.42
C ARG A 16 -0.05 21.13 41.62
N ASN A 17 -0.24 20.63 42.84
CA ASN A 17 0.15 21.27 44.11
C ASN A 17 1.68 21.46 44.32
N ALA A 18 2.51 21.35 43.27
CA ALA A 18 3.96 21.44 43.35
C ALA A 18 4.54 22.84 43.10
N GLU A 19 3.83 23.79 42.47
CA GLU A 19 4.30 25.18 42.25
C GLU A 19 3.13 26.20 42.31
N SER A 20 3.23 27.25 43.14
CA SER A 20 2.15 28.06 43.80
C SER A 20 1.24 29.02 43.00
N THR A 21 0.01 29.31 43.46
CA THR A 21 -0.51 30.55 44.18
C THR A 21 -2.06 30.52 44.33
N ASP A 22 -2.63 31.29 45.28
CA ASP A 22 -4.05 31.40 45.79
C ASP A 22 -5.26 30.80 45.01
N ASP A 23 -5.25 30.67 43.68
CA ASP A 23 -6.27 29.91 42.92
C ASP A 23 -6.25 28.41 43.28
N ASP A 24 -5.10 27.88 43.72
CA ASP A 24 -4.94 26.48 44.15
C ASP A 24 -5.80 26.13 45.38
N ILE A 25 -6.03 27.08 46.30
CA ILE A 25 -6.81 26.85 47.53
C ILE A 25 -8.28 26.64 47.18
N PHE A 26 -8.81 27.43 46.24
CA PHE A 26 -10.18 27.30 45.75
C PHE A 26 -10.38 26.01 44.96
N GLU A 27 -9.42 25.62 44.12
CA GLU A 27 -9.47 24.34 43.39
C GLU A 27 -9.40 23.13 44.33
N ASP A 28 -8.58 23.17 45.39
CA ASP A 28 -8.49 22.12 46.40
C ASP A 28 -9.77 22.01 47.26
N GLU A 29 -10.38 23.14 47.63
CA GLU A 29 -11.67 23.16 48.34
C GLU A 29 -12.81 22.63 47.46
N LEU A 30 -12.85 23.04 46.19
CA LEU A 30 -13.81 22.55 45.21
C LEU A 30 -13.63 21.04 44.98
N HIS A 31 -12.39 20.58 44.83
CA HIS A 31 -12.04 19.16 44.72
C HIS A 31 -12.55 18.33 45.91
N ASN A 32 -12.27 18.79 47.13
CA ASN A 32 -12.69 18.10 48.34
C ASN A 32 -14.21 18.07 48.47
N THR A 33 -14.88 19.16 48.09
CA THR A 33 -16.35 19.26 48.08
C THR A 33 -16.97 18.26 47.11
N ILE A 34 -16.44 18.16 45.87
CA ILE A 34 -16.90 17.19 44.87
C ILE A 34 -16.69 15.75 45.35
N ARG A 35 -15.53 15.45 45.93
CA ARG A 35 -15.21 14.11 46.44
C ARG A 35 -16.16 13.68 47.55
N ARG A 36 -16.42 14.57 48.51
CA ARG A 36 -17.36 14.29 49.60
C ARG A 36 -18.77 14.11 49.08
N LEU A 37 -19.22 14.95 48.15
CA LEU A 37 -20.54 14.83 47.55
C LEU A 37 -20.71 13.50 46.78
N ASN A 38 -19.71 13.09 45.98
CA ASN A 38 -19.77 11.86 45.19
C ASN A 38 -19.82 10.57 46.02
N PHE A 39 -19.19 10.59 47.20
CA PHE A 39 -19.09 9.44 48.09
C PHE A 39 -19.95 9.57 49.36
N ALA A 40 -20.80 10.59 49.43
CA ALA A 40 -21.67 10.80 50.58
C ALA A 40 -22.58 9.59 50.78
N GLU A 41 -22.58 9.07 52.00
CA GLU A 41 -23.49 8.02 52.45
C GLU A 41 -24.67 8.62 53.22
N GLU A 42 -24.51 9.84 53.75
CA GLU A 42 -25.52 10.57 54.52
C GLU A 42 -26.27 11.60 53.67
N GLN A 43 -27.60 11.64 53.80
CA GLN A 43 -28.44 12.50 52.98
C GLN A 43 -28.26 13.99 53.29
N ASP A 44 -28.10 14.35 54.55
CA ASP A 44 -28.02 15.75 54.96
C ASP A 44 -26.68 16.38 54.55
N GLU A 45 -25.59 15.61 54.61
CA GLU A 45 -24.27 16.05 54.11
C GLU A 45 -24.32 16.32 52.61
N ALA A 46 -24.82 15.37 51.81
CA ALA A 46 -24.91 15.53 50.36
C ALA A 46 -25.84 16.68 49.94
N LYS A 47 -26.99 16.87 50.62
CA LYS A 47 -27.87 18.02 50.37
C LYS A 47 -27.18 19.35 50.65
N THR A 48 -26.44 19.42 51.74
CA THR A 48 -25.69 20.63 52.13
C THR A 48 -24.62 20.96 51.09
N LEU A 49 -23.77 19.99 50.75
CA LEU A 49 -22.69 20.17 49.77
C LEU A 49 -23.23 20.54 48.37
N LEU A 50 -24.32 19.92 47.92
CA LEU A 50 -24.94 20.27 46.63
C LEU A 50 -25.56 21.68 46.65
N SER A 51 -26.19 22.07 47.76
CA SER A 51 -26.72 23.42 47.96
C SER A 51 -25.61 24.48 47.93
N ASP A 52 -24.47 24.18 48.55
CA ASP A 52 -23.31 25.07 48.58
C ASP A 52 -22.73 25.28 47.17
N LEU A 53 -22.50 24.19 46.42
CA LEU A 53 -22.05 24.27 45.02
C LEU A 53 -23.01 25.09 44.15
N ARG A 54 -24.32 24.88 44.31
CA ARG A 54 -25.33 25.65 43.60
C ARG A 54 -25.29 27.13 43.98
N SER A 55 -25.14 27.43 45.26
CA SER A 55 -25.05 28.82 45.72
C SER A 55 -23.79 29.52 45.19
N MET A 56 -22.66 28.82 45.14
CA MET A 56 -21.41 29.31 44.55
C MET A 56 -21.60 29.62 43.06
N ALA A 57 -22.18 28.69 42.30
CA ALA A 57 -22.45 28.89 40.88
C ALA A 57 -23.38 30.09 40.63
N GLU A 58 -24.46 30.24 41.40
CA GLU A 58 -25.43 31.31 41.23
C GLU A 58 -24.91 32.70 41.66
N LYS A 59 -24.12 32.78 42.73
CA LYS A 59 -23.65 34.06 43.31
C LYS A 59 -22.33 34.53 42.75
N GLN A 60 -21.36 33.62 42.58
CA GLN A 60 -20.00 33.95 42.19
C GLN A 60 -19.77 33.81 40.68
N LYS A 61 -20.68 33.11 39.96
CA LYS A 61 -20.66 33.00 38.49
C LYS A 61 -19.34 32.40 37.96
N ILE A 62 -18.79 31.45 38.70
CA ILE A 62 -17.52 30.80 38.38
C ILE A 62 -17.81 29.63 37.42
N CYS A 63 -17.35 29.73 36.17
CA CYS A 63 -17.60 28.72 35.12
C CYS A 63 -17.16 27.31 35.53
N LEU A 64 -16.03 27.20 36.26
CA LEU A 64 -15.52 25.92 36.75
C LEU A 64 -16.53 25.20 37.65
N VAL A 65 -17.20 25.93 38.55
CA VAL A 65 -18.23 25.37 39.44
C VAL A 65 -19.48 24.97 38.64
N GLU A 66 -19.83 25.74 37.60
CA GLU A 66 -20.94 25.43 36.70
C GLU A 66 -20.67 24.17 35.86
N TYR A 67 -19.43 23.97 35.39
CA TYR A 67 -19.01 22.75 34.69
C TYR A 67 -19.12 21.52 35.58
N VAL A 68 -18.65 21.63 36.82
CA VAL A 68 -18.72 20.57 37.84
C VAL A 68 -20.17 20.20 38.15
N LEU A 69 -21.04 21.20 38.32
CA LEU A 69 -22.47 20.96 38.55
C LEU A 69 -23.10 20.25 37.36
N LEU A 70 -22.77 20.64 36.14
CA LEU A 70 -23.30 19.99 34.94
C LEU A 70 -22.79 18.54 34.80
N ASP A 71 -21.52 18.29 35.06
CA ASP A 71 -20.93 16.94 35.11
C ASP A 71 -21.66 16.06 36.13
N PHE A 72 -21.91 16.59 37.33
CA PHE A 72 -22.64 15.87 38.37
C PHE A 72 -24.09 15.54 37.98
N VAL A 73 -24.78 16.48 37.32
CA VAL A 73 -26.14 16.26 36.78
C VAL A 73 -26.14 15.14 35.73
N MET A 74 -25.12 15.06 34.87
CA MET A 74 -25.03 14.06 33.80
C MET A 74 -24.54 12.70 34.30
N GLY A 75 -23.52 12.67 35.15
CA GLY A 75 -22.88 11.47 35.65
C GLY A 75 -23.64 10.78 36.76
N LYS A 76 -24.34 11.57 37.60
CA LYS A 76 -24.93 11.22 38.90
C LYS A 76 -23.91 10.56 39.85
N GLY A 77 -23.89 11.00 41.11
CA GLY A 77 -22.84 10.63 42.06
C GLY A 77 -22.58 9.13 42.24
N CYS A 78 -21.44 8.78 42.84
CA CYS A 78 -20.96 7.38 42.91
C CYS A 78 -21.76 6.50 43.88
N THR A 79 -22.59 7.09 44.75
CA THR A 79 -23.43 6.40 45.73
C THR A 79 -24.92 6.55 45.39
N GLU A 80 -25.77 5.63 45.87
CA GLU A 80 -27.22 5.77 45.71
C GLU A 80 -27.77 7.04 46.39
N CYS A 81 -27.15 7.46 47.50
CA CYS A 81 -27.49 8.69 48.22
C CYS A 81 -27.25 9.94 47.35
N SER A 82 -26.03 10.11 46.84
CA SER A 82 -25.65 11.25 45.99
C SER A 82 -26.46 11.29 44.67
N LYS A 83 -26.70 10.12 44.08
CA LYS A 83 -27.60 9.98 42.93
C LYS A 83 -29.03 10.42 43.24
N THR A 84 -29.62 9.93 44.33
CA THR A 84 -31.00 10.27 44.73
C THR A 84 -31.14 11.77 44.97
N ILE A 85 -30.18 12.37 45.65
CA ILE A 85 -30.19 13.82 45.95
C ILE A 85 -30.05 14.65 44.69
N CYS A 86 -29.21 14.24 43.74
CA CYS A 86 -29.13 14.88 42.44
C CYS A 86 -30.45 14.76 41.66
N GLU A 87 -31.09 13.59 41.71
CA GLU A 87 -32.39 13.34 41.07
C GLU A 87 -33.52 14.15 41.70
N ASP A 88 -33.50 14.35 43.01
CA ASP A 88 -34.46 15.21 43.71
C ASP A 88 -34.24 16.69 43.36
N ALA A 89 -32.98 17.11 43.21
CA ALA A 89 -32.62 18.51 42.95
C ALA A 89 -32.87 18.94 41.49
N PHE A 90 -32.60 18.07 40.52
CA PHE A 90 -32.64 18.40 39.09
C PHE A 90 -33.61 17.54 38.29
N GLY A 91 -34.21 16.52 38.88
CA GLY A 91 -35.06 15.54 38.21
C GLY A 91 -34.30 14.27 37.81
N LYS A 92 -35.07 13.19 37.56
CA LYS A 92 -34.50 11.88 37.19
C LYS A 92 -33.85 11.87 35.81
N HIS A 93 -34.38 12.61 34.85
CA HIS A 93 -33.82 12.74 33.50
C HIS A 93 -34.05 14.19 33.03
N PRO A 94 -33.29 15.16 33.56
CA PRO A 94 -33.50 16.56 33.22
C PRO A 94 -33.30 16.79 31.74
N THR A 95 -34.24 17.48 31.11
CA THR A 95 -34.07 18.00 29.75
C THR A 95 -33.30 19.31 29.79
N PHE A 96 -32.76 19.75 28.65
CA PHE A 96 -32.16 21.07 28.53
C PHE A 96 -33.14 22.18 28.94
N ALA A 97 -34.43 22.02 28.63
CA ALA A 97 -35.46 22.97 29.02
C ALA A 97 -35.66 23.04 30.55
N ASP A 98 -35.53 21.92 31.25
CA ASP A 98 -35.55 21.89 32.72
C ASP A 98 -34.32 22.60 33.28
N MET A 99 -33.14 22.30 32.72
CA MET A 99 -31.87 22.91 33.14
C MET A 99 -31.84 24.43 32.92
N MET A 100 -32.42 24.95 31.83
CA MET A 100 -32.51 26.39 31.53
C MET A 100 -33.34 27.20 32.55
N ARG A 101 -34.07 26.55 33.46
CA ARG A 101 -34.75 27.21 34.58
C ARG A 101 -33.78 27.60 35.71
N HIS A 102 -32.58 27.00 35.73
CA HIS A 102 -31.56 27.31 36.72
C HIS A 102 -30.69 28.49 36.28
N PRO A 103 -30.54 29.55 37.11
CA PRO A 103 -29.76 30.74 36.74
C PRO A 103 -28.31 30.45 36.37
N TRP A 104 -27.65 29.54 37.09
CA TRP A 104 -26.27 29.13 36.82
C TRP A 104 -26.12 28.44 35.46
N PHE A 105 -27.07 27.59 35.07
CA PHE A 105 -27.00 26.89 33.77
C PHE A 105 -27.28 27.85 32.61
N LYS A 106 -28.20 28.80 32.80
CA LYS A 106 -28.43 29.87 31.83
C LYS A 106 -27.18 30.76 31.65
N HIS A 107 -26.48 31.03 32.75
CA HIS A 107 -25.21 31.75 32.72
C HIS A 107 -24.14 30.95 31.98
N LEU A 108 -24.00 29.66 32.30
CA LEU A 108 -23.11 28.74 31.60
C LEU A 108 -23.32 28.75 30.08
N MET A 109 -24.56 28.61 29.62
CA MET A 109 -24.92 28.63 28.19
C MET A 109 -24.72 29.99 27.50
N SER A 110 -24.49 31.06 28.26
CA SER A 110 -24.29 32.41 27.72
C SER A 110 -22.81 32.77 27.48
N HIS A 111 -21.87 31.95 27.93
CA HIS A 111 -20.44 32.22 27.77
C HIS A 111 -19.98 32.09 26.31
N PRO A 112 -19.04 32.94 25.87
CA PRO A 112 -18.43 32.82 24.55
C PRO A 112 -17.67 31.50 24.43
N VAL A 113 -18.14 30.65 23.52
CA VAL A 113 -17.61 29.29 23.32
C VAL A 113 -16.16 29.27 22.76
N ALA A 114 -15.65 30.42 22.34
CA ALA A 114 -14.37 30.60 21.64
C ALA A 114 -13.11 30.61 22.55
N THR A 115 -13.23 30.33 23.85
CA THR A 115 -12.14 30.53 24.82
C THR A 115 -11.39 29.24 25.21
N GLU A 116 -11.81 28.07 24.71
CA GLU A 116 -11.19 26.80 25.10
C GLU A 116 -10.06 26.36 24.17
N PRO A 117 -8.91 25.92 24.71
CA PRO A 117 -7.86 25.31 23.90
C PRO A 117 -8.34 23.97 23.33
N TYR A 118 -8.49 23.93 22.01
CA TYR A 118 -8.89 22.75 21.26
C TYR A 118 -7.76 21.70 21.21
N SER A 119 -8.00 20.45 21.66
CA SER A 119 -7.03 19.35 21.60
C SER A 119 -7.59 18.15 20.79
N PRO A 120 -7.22 18.00 19.50
CA PRO A 120 -7.88 17.09 18.55
C PRO A 120 -7.37 15.63 18.51
N LEU A 121 -7.11 14.96 19.63
CA LEU A 121 -6.69 13.54 19.61
C LEU A 121 -7.49 12.72 20.64
N PRO A 122 -7.82 11.43 20.43
CA PRO A 122 -8.30 10.66 19.26
C PRO A 122 -9.86 10.57 19.18
N PRO A 123 -10.48 9.91 18.16
CA PRO A 123 -11.95 9.74 18.08
C PRO A 123 -12.56 8.98 19.28
N ILE A 124 -11.71 8.19 19.96
CA ILE A 124 -11.96 7.63 21.28
C ILE A 124 -11.39 8.65 22.26
N ILE A 125 -12.26 9.41 22.92
CA ILE A 125 -11.86 10.15 24.11
C ILE A 125 -11.41 9.09 25.09
N ARG A 126 -10.09 8.94 25.26
CA ARG A 126 -9.57 8.14 26.35
C ARG A 126 -10.02 8.81 27.64
N ASN A 127 -10.22 7.99 28.66
CA ASN A 127 -10.52 8.45 30.02
C ASN A 127 -9.27 9.07 30.68
N ASP A 128 -8.64 10.02 29.98
CA ASP A 128 -7.41 10.67 30.35
C ASP A 128 -7.80 12.04 30.93
N ALA A 129 -7.65 12.17 32.23
CA ALA A 129 -8.07 13.29 33.08
C ALA A 129 -7.39 14.66 32.82
N TYR A 130 -6.88 14.88 31.62
CA TYR A 130 -6.08 16.06 31.29
C TYR A 130 -6.90 17.34 31.01
N TYR A 131 -8.23 17.27 30.88
CA TYR A 131 -9.04 18.31 30.22
C TYR A 131 -10.24 18.86 31.01
N TRP A 132 -10.18 18.87 32.34
CA TRP A 132 -11.28 19.40 33.17
C TRP A 132 -11.46 20.92 33.16
N HIS A 133 -10.50 21.62 32.56
CA HIS A 133 -10.61 23.04 32.26
C HIS A 133 -11.28 23.28 30.89
N SER A 134 -11.98 22.28 30.34
CA SER A 134 -12.60 22.32 29.02
C SER A 134 -14.01 21.77 29.07
N PHE A 135 -15.00 22.65 29.00
CA PHE A 135 -16.44 22.42 28.96
C PHE A 135 -16.86 21.32 27.98
N HIS A 136 -16.24 21.23 26.82
CA HIS A 136 -16.64 20.29 25.78
C HIS A 136 -16.29 18.82 26.09
N PHE A 137 -15.21 18.56 26.82
CA PHE A 137 -14.70 17.19 27.00
C PHE A 137 -15.66 16.28 27.78
N PRO A 138 -16.19 16.69 28.95
CA PRO A 138 -17.20 15.90 29.67
C PRO A 138 -18.46 15.66 28.83
N LEU A 139 -18.93 16.69 28.11
CA LEU A 139 -20.09 16.57 27.22
C LEU A 139 -19.87 15.53 26.12
N PHE A 140 -18.70 15.52 25.50
CA PHE A 140 -18.37 14.54 24.47
C PHE A 140 -18.27 13.12 25.02
N TYR A 141 -17.78 12.94 26.25
CA TYR A 141 -17.75 11.65 26.93
C TYR A 141 -19.17 11.14 27.17
N TYR A 142 -20.04 11.95 27.80
CA TYR A 142 -21.42 11.54 28.07
C TYR A 142 -22.24 11.33 26.79
N LEU A 143 -21.95 12.07 25.72
CA LEU A 143 -22.53 11.82 24.40
C LEU A 143 -22.18 10.42 23.89
N GLN A 144 -20.94 9.95 24.09
CA GLN A 144 -20.54 8.58 23.73
C GLN A 144 -21.29 7.51 24.54
N GLU A 145 -21.61 7.80 25.80
CA GLU A 145 -22.43 6.93 26.65
C GLU A 145 -23.94 7.00 26.32
N GLY A 146 -24.36 7.91 25.43
CA GLY A 146 -25.75 8.07 25.01
C GLY A 146 -26.60 8.92 25.94
N ASN A 147 -26.00 9.81 26.73
CA ASN A 147 -26.71 10.76 27.60
C ASN A 147 -27.49 11.80 26.76
N SER A 148 -28.80 11.91 27.00
CA SER A 148 -29.68 12.81 26.25
C SER A 148 -29.44 14.29 26.54
N LEU A 149 -29.17 14.64 27.81
CA LEU A 149 -28.90 16.03 28.19
C LEU A 149 -27.59 16.52 27.55
N ALA A 150 -26.55 15.67 27.52
CA ALA A 150 -25.30 16.00 26.84
C ALA A 150 -25.51 16.30 25.35
N LEU A 151 -26.33 15.49 24.66
CA LEU A 151 -26.71 15.75 23.27
C LEU A 151 -27.46 17.06 23.12
N GLU A 152 -28.45 17.36 23.97
CA GLU A 152 -29.23 18.60 23.88
C GLU A 152 -28.37 19.86 24.12
N VAL A 153 -27.44 19.79 25.07
CA VAL A 153 -26.45 20.87 25.33
C VAL A 153 -25.57 21.08 24.10
N LEU A 154 -24.98 20.01 23.56
CA LEU A 154 -24.11 20.11 22.40
C LEU A 154 -24.86 20.54 21.13
N ASP A 155 -26.10 20.09 20.94
CA ASP A 155 -26.97 20.57 19.85
C ASP A 155 -27.20 22.07 19.98
N TYR A 156 -27.52 22.57 21.18
CA TYR A 156 -27.71 23.99 21.42
C TYR A 156 -26.45 24.79 21.03
N LEU A 157 -25.28 24.35 21.48
CA LEU A 157 -24.00 24.99 21.15
C LEU A 157 -23.72 24.92 19.63
N ALA A 158 -23.99 23.79 18.99
CA ALA A 158 -23.86 23.64 17.55
C ALA A 158 -24.75 24.62 16.77
N THR A 159 -25.98 24.90 17.24
CA THR A 159 -26.84 25.93 16.62
C THR A 159 -26.30 27.35 16.77
N LYS A 160 -25.47 27.60 17.79
CA LYS A 160 -24.73 28.87 17.97
C LYS A 160 -23.46 28.92 17.13
N GLY A 161 -23.19 27.87 16.35
CA GLY A 161 -22.02 27.76 15.50
C GLY A 161 -20.77 27.34 16.26
N ASP A 162 -20.90 26.76 17.45
CA ASP A 162 -19.73 26.21 18.15
C ASP A 162 -19.12 25.05 17.34
N ILE A 163 -17.85 25.19 16.96
CA ILE A 163 -17.20 24.28 16.02
C ILE A 163 -16.99 22.87 16.63
N PRO A 164 -16.38 22.72 17.82
CA PRO A 164 -16.24 21.41 18.46
C PRO A 164 -17.57 20.67 18.64
N SER A 165 -18.63 21.38 19.05
CA SER A 165 -19.97 20.80 19.19
C SER A 165 -20.56 20.39 17.83
N MET A 166 -20.47 21.26 16.81
CA MET A 166 -20.90 20.91 15.44
C MET A 166 -20.20 19.64 14.94
N GLU A 167 -18.89 19.53 15.15
CA GLU A 167 -18.10 18.35 14.78
C GLU A 167 -18.59 17.10 15.51
N ARG A 168 -18.66 17.15 16.85
CA ARG A 168 -18.97 15.95 17.63
C ARG A 168 -20.40 15.47 17.43
N VAL A 169 -21.35 16.38 17.39
CA VAL A 169 -22.78 16.08 17.19
C VAL A 169 -23.03 15.55 15.79
N SER A 170 -22.40 16.14 14.75
CA SER A 170 -22.56 15.64 13.39
C SER A 170 -22.03 14.22 13.21
N LEU A 171 -20.89 13.89 13.82
CA LEU A 171 -20.36 12.53 13.87
C LEU A 171 -21.28 11.58 14.65
N TYR A 172 -21.79 11.99 15.81
CA TYR A 172 -22.76 11.20 16.58
C TYR A 172 -24.03 10.89 15.77
N TYR A 173 -24.60 11.89 15.11
CA TYR A 173 -25.77 11.68 14.25
C TYR A 173 -25.47 10.77 13.06
N PHE A 174 -24.29 10.89 12.46
CA PHE A 174 -23.86 9.98 11.40
C PHE A 174 -23.78 8.53 11.90
N ASP A 175 -23.17 8.30 13.07
CA ASP A 175 -23.02 6.96 13.65
C ASP A 175 -24.35 6.35 14.12
N LYS A 176 -25.33 7.18 14.49
CA LYS A 176 -26.72 6.77 14.78
C LYS A 176 -27.60 6.67 13.54
N CYS A 177 -27.04 6.79 12.33
CA CYS A 177 -27.76 6.79 11.05
C CYS A 177 -28.84 7.90 10.93
N GLN A 178 -28.74 8.98 11.71
CA GLN A 178 -29.61 10.16 11.62
C GLN A 178 -29.08 11.12 10.55
N PHE A 179 -29.00 10.63 9.32
CA PHE A 179 -28.21 11.27 8.25
C PHE A 179 -28.68 12.68 7.88
N SER A 180 -29.98 13.00 7.93
CA SER A 180 -30.45 14.36 7.62
C SER A 180 -29.93 15.40 8.61
N LYS A 181 -29.85 15.06 9.90
CA LYS A 181 -29.28 15.96 10.93
C LYS A 181 -27.77 16.08 10.77
N ALA A 182 -27.09 14.94 10.55
CA ALA A 182 -25.65 14.91 10.31
C ALA A 182 -25.27 15.75 9.09
N PHE A 183 -26.01 15.62 7.99
CA PHE A 183 -25.81 16.35 6.75
C PHE A 183 -25.85 17.87 6.95
N LEU A 184 -26.88 18.39 7.62
CA LEU A 184 -27.04 19.82 7.87
C LEU A 184 -25.84 20.39 8.65
N LEU A 185 -25.41 19.68 9.69
CA LEU A 185 -24.26 20.10 10.50
C LEU A 185 -22.93 19.97 9.73
N PHE A 186 -22.69 18.86 9.03
CA PHE A 186 -21.47 18.71 8.21
C PHE A 186 -21.35 19.77 7.14
N LYS A 187 -22.46 20.13 6.48
CA LYS A 187 -22.47 21.19 5.47
C LYS A 187 -22.13 22.55 6.07
N ALA A 188 -22.82 22.95 7.15
CA ALA A 188 -22.56 24.22 7.83
C ALA A 188 -21.12 24.29 8.38
N LEU A 189 -20.63 23.18 8.93
CA LEU A 189 -19.28 23.06 9.47
C LEU A 189 -18.22 23.18 8.37
N HIS A 190 -18.42 22.48 7.25
CA HIS A 190 -17.52 22.56 6.09
C HIS A 190 -17.41 23.99 5.56
N GLU A 191 -18.54 24.70 5.38
CA GLU A 191 -18.56 26.11 4.93
C GLU A 191 -17.77 27.02 5.89
N LYS A 192 -17.96 26.84 7.21
CA LYS A 192 -17.25 27.61 8.24
C LYS A 192 -15.73 27.34 8.27
N MET A 193 -15.32 26.10 7.99
CA MET A 193 -13.91 25.71 7.90
C MET A 193 -13.19 26.20 6.63
N GLN A 194 -13.90 26.79 5.65
CA GLN A 194 -13.24 27.42 4.50
C GLN A 194 -12.81 28.87 4.78
N THR A 195 -13.43 29.54 5.75
CA THR A 195 -13.19 30.95 6.07
C THR A 195 -12.35 31.16 7.32
N THR A 196 -12.04 30.09 8.06
CA THR A 196 -11.29 30.15 9.33
C THR A 196 -9.86 29.64 9.10
N GLU A 197 -8.85 30.48 9.33
CA GLU A 197 -7.42 30.13 9.09
C GLU A 197 -6.86 29.09 10.09
N TRP A 198 -7.46 28.98 11.28
CA TRP A 198 -6.93 28.22 12.42
C TRP A 198 -7.76 26.96 12.69
N TYR A 199 -7.78 25.97 11.79
CA TYR A 199 -8.45 24.70 12.09
C TYR A 199 -7.63 23.47 11.71
N ASP A 200 -7.78 22.40 12.49
CA ASP A 200 -7.07 21.14 12.26
C ASP A 200 -7.44 20.55 10.89
N TRP A 201 -6.40 20.36 10.07
CA TRP A 201 -6.51 19.83 8.73
C TRP A 201 -7.06 18.39 8.72
N THR A 202 -6.90 17.63 9.81
CA THR A 202 -7.37 16.25 9.92
C THR A 202 -8.90 16.16 9.96
N ILE A 203 -9.53 17.02 10.76
CA ILE A 203 -10.99 17.09 10.92
C ILE A 203 -11.63 17.63 9.66
N LYS A 204 -11.07 18.70 9.09
CA LYS A 204 -11.53 19.22 7.79
C LYS A 204 -11.60 18.10 6.77
N GLN A 205 -10.62 17.20 6.73
CA GLN A 205 -10.67 16.06 5.82
C GLN A 205 -11.74 15.01 6.20
N GLU A 206 -11.95 14.73 7.49
CA GLU A 206 -12.98 13.79 7.94
C GLU A 206 -14.40 14.28 7.62
N ILE A 207 -14.71 15.54 7.94
CA ILE A 207 -16.00 16.17 7.68
C ILE A 207 -16.27 16.21 6.17
N THR A 208 -15.31 16.66 5.37
CA THR A 208 -15.44 16.66 3.90
C THR A 208 -15.65 15.25 3.36
N TYR A 209 -15.01 14.23 3.93
CA TYR A 209 -15.19 12.83 3.50
C TYR A 209 -16.60 12.32 3.82
N LYS A 210 -17.12 12.61 5.03
CA LYS A 210 -18.48 12.24 5.44
C LYS A 210 -19.53 12.96 4.60
N LEU A 211 -19.33 14.25 4.33
CA LEU A 211 -20.22 15.02 3.46
C LEU A 211 -20.25 14.46 2.03
N ALA A 212 -19.08 14.11 1.48
CA ALA A 212 -18.97 13.44 0.19
C ALA A 212 -19.75 12.12 0.17
N HIS A 213 -19.63 11.31 1.22
CA HIS A 213 -20.35 10.04 1.38
C HIS A 213 -21.87 10.23 1.32
N LEU A 214 -22.41 11.15 2.10
CA LEU A 214 -23.85 11.40 2.17
C LEU A 214 -24.42 11.80 0.79
N TYR A 215 -23.73 12.68 0.05
CA TYR A 215 -24.11 13.02 -1.32
C TYR A 215 -24.01 11.84 -2.29
N THR A 216 -22.96 11.02 -2.20
CA THR A 216 -22.75 9.87 -3.08
C THR A 216 -23.84 8.82 -2.93
N TYR A 217 -24.29 8.55 -1.70
CA TYR A 217 -25.26 7.50 -1.42
C TYR A 217 -26.70 8.00 -1.25
N GLY A 218 -26.93 9.32 -1.24
CA GLY A 218 -28.26 9.90 -1.04
C GLY A 218 -28.77 9.69 0.39
N GLU A 219 -27.87 9.68 1.37
CA GLU A 219 -28.20 9.46 2.77
C GLU A 219 -28.48 10.79 3.45
N GLY A 220 -29.74 11.02 3.85
CA GLY A 220 -30.15 12.27 4.49
C GLY A 220 -30.19 13.50 3.58
N VAL A 221 -29.82 13.34 2.29
CA VAL A 221 -29.86 14.33 1.22
C VAL A 221 -30.16 13.62 -0.10
N GLU A 222 -30.69 14.33 -1.11
CA GLU A 222 -30.85 13.76 -2.47
C GLU A 222 -29.49 13.30 -3.03
N GLN A 223 -29.48 12.11 -3.65
CA GLN A 223 -28.26 11.56 -4.24
C GLN A 223 -27.72 12.49 -5.32
N ASN A 224 -26.44 12.86 -5.20
CA ASN A 224 -25.77 13.72 -6.15
C ASN A 224 -24.29 13.31 -6.31
N LEU A 225 -24.02 12.54 -7.37
CA LEU A 225 -22.67 12.06 -7.64
C LEU A 225 -21.70 13.22 -7.97
N ASP A 226 -22.16 14.28 -8.63
CA ASP A 226 -21.28 15.39 -9.02
C ASP A 226 -20.78 16.15 -7.80
N LYS A 227 -21.66 16.44 -6.84
CA LYS A 227 -21.29 17.04 -5.56
C LYS A 227 -20.42 16.11 -4.72
N GLY A 228 -20.75 14.82 -4.62
CA GLY A 228 -19.92 13.87 -3.89
C GLY A 228 -18.49 13.79 -4.47
N ALA A 229 -18.37 13.80 -5.80
CA ALA A 229 -17.09 13.75 -6.49
C ALA A 229 -16.29 15.06 -6.26
N GLN A 230 -16.95 16.21 -6.26
CA GLN A 230 -16.32 17.49 -5.94
C GLN A 230 -15.64 17.46 -4.55
N TYR A 231 -16.36 17.02 -3.52
CA TYR A 231 -15.79 16.93 -2.16
C TYR A 231 -14.69 15.87 -2.05
N TYR A 232 -14.82 14.70 -2.69
CA TYR A 232 -13.71 13.74 -2.72
C TYR A 232 -12.48 14.29 -3.47
N LYS A 233 -12.67 15.16 -4.46
CA LYS A 233 -11.58 15.79 -5.19
C LYS A 233 -10.76 16.72 -4.31
N GLU A 234 -11.41 17.46 -3.41
CA GLU A 234 -10.72 18.29 -2.39
C GLU A 234 -9.79 17.45 -1.49
N LEU A 235 -10.15 16.19 -1.27
CA LEU A 235 -9.41 15.25 -0.44
C LEU A 235 -8.31 14.50 -1.19
N GLU A 236 -8.24 14.56 -2.52
CA GLU A 236 -7.46 13.64 -3.35
C GLU A 236 -5.98 13.58 -2.94
N ASN A 237 -5.42 14.70 -2.48
CA ASN A 237 -4.02 14.84 -2.07
C ASN A 237 -3.86 14.93 -0.54
N GLY A 238 -4.93 14.70 0.23
CA GLY A 238 -4.91 14.72 1.69
C GLY A 238 -4.19 13.51 2.28
N TYR A 239 -3.39 13.73 3.32
CA TYR A 239 -2.55 12.72 3.96
C TYR A 239 -3.34 11.52 4.52
N ASN A 240 -4.50 11.75 5.14
CA ASN A 240 -5.28 10.71 5.83
C ASN A 240 -6.29 10.03 4.89
N TRP A 241 -7.01 10.83 4.09
CA TRP A 241 -8.17 10.35 3.32
C TRP A 241 -7.93 10.22 1.82
N GLY A 242 -6.83 10.76 1.27
CA GLY A 242 -6.66 10.90 -0.18
C GLY A 242 -6.77 9.59 -0.96
N ASN A 243 -6.21 8.51 -0.44
CA ASN A 243 -6.37 7.20 -1.08
C ASN A 243 -7.83 6.70 -1.04
N ARG A 244 -8.55 6.88 0.07
CA ARG A 244 -9.97 6.46 0.14
C ARG A 244 -10.83 7.31 -0.77
N ALA A 245 -10.58 8.63 -0.81
CA ALA A 245 -11.25 9.56 -1.70
C ALA A 245 -11.00 9.21 -3.18
N GLN A 246 -9.76 8.90 -3.57
CA GLN A 246 -9.44 8.41 -4.92
C GLN A 246 -10.21 7.15 -5.28
N TYR A 247 -10.30 6.16 -4.38
CA TYR A 247 -11.11 4.97 -4.65
C TYR A 247 -12.59 5.32 -4.85
N GLN A 248 -13.16 6.22 -4.05
CA GLN A 248 -14.54 6.65 -4.23
C GLN A 248 -14.75 7.41 -5.54
N LEU A 249 -13.83 8.31 -5.92
CA LEU A 249 -13.83 8.96 -7.23
C LEU A 249 -13.85 7.93 -8.37
N GLY A 250 -13.06 6.84 -8.24
CA GLY A 250 -13.08 5.73 -9.19
C GLY A 250 -14.45 5.04 -9.26
N ARG A 251 -15.06 4.74 -8.10
CA ARG A 251 -16.40 4.11 -8.02
C ARG A 251 -17.49 4.97 -8.63
N MET A 252 -17.41 6.27 -8.45
CA MET A 252 -18.36 7.22 -9.01
C MET A 252 -18.18 7.36 -10.52
N ALA A 253 -16.94 7.37 -11.01
CA ALA A 253 -16.65 7.30 -12.43
C ALA A 253 -17.20 6.01 -13.07
N GLU A 254 -17.12 4.87 -12.38
CA GLU A 254 -17.77 3.63 -12.85
C GLU A 254 -19.29 3.77 -12.99
N GLN A 255 -19.97 4.36 -11.99
CA GLN A 255 -21.41 4.58 -12.00
C GLN A 255 -21.84 5.51 -13.15
N ARG A 256 -20.98 6.45 -13.53
CA ARG A 256 -21.17 7.31 -14.71
C ARG A 256 -20.76 6.65 -16.04
N HIS A 257 -20.35 5.37 -16.02
CA HIS A 257 -19.79 4.67 -17.17
C HIS A 257 -18.50 5.29 -17.75
N ASN A 258 -17.80 6.14 -16.99
CA ASN A 258 -16.49 6.68 -17.35
C ASN A 258 -15.36 5.74 -16.88
N TYR A 259 -15.22 4.62 -17.57
CA TYR A 259 -14.31 3.54 -17.15
C TYR A 259 -12.82 3.93 -17.22
N LEU A 260 -12.43 4.84 -18.12
CA LEU A 260 -11.05 5.33 -18.21
C LEU A 260 -10.67 6.15 -16.97
N GLU A 261 -11.56 7.02 -16.52
CA GLU A 261 -11.37 7.78 -15.28
C GLU A 261 -11.38 6.86 -14.05
N ALA A 262 -12.29 5.87 -14.00
CA ALA A 262 -12.30 4.88 -12.93
C ALA A 262 -10.96 4.12 -12.83
N MET A 263 -10.48 3.64 -13.98
CA MET A 263 -9.19 2.97 -14.08
C MET A 263 -8.03 3.87 -13.65
N TYR A 264 -8.04 5.15 -14.01
CA TYR A 264 -7.03 6.11 -13.57
C TYR A 264 -6.95 6.20 -12.03
N TYR A 265 -8.09 6.38 -11.36
CA TYR A 265 -8.10 6.49 -9.89
C TYR A 265 -7.70 5.19 -9.20
N TYR A 266 -8.18 4.03 -9.65
CA TYR A 266 -7.79 2.75 -9.07
C TYR A 266 -6.31 2.48 -9.26
N ARG A 267 -5.79 2.79 -10.46
CA ARG A 267 -4.36 2.68 -10.75
C ARG A 267 -3.53 3.56 -9.83
N LYS A 268 -3.87 4.84 -9.70
CA LYS A 268 -3.16 5.80 -8.84
C LYS A 268 -2.98 5.26 -7.41
N ASN A 269 -4.00 4.56 -6.91
CA ASN A 269 -4.07 4.05 -5.55
C ASN A 269 -3.34 2.71 -5.37
N ILE A 270 -3.47 1.77 -6.33
CA ILE A 270 -2.71 0.51 -6.34
C ILE A 270 -1.21 0.78 -6.47
N ASP A 271 -0.87 1.82 -7.21
CA ASP A 271 0.51 2.25 -7.44
C ASP A 271 1.13 2.97 -6.23
N CYS A 272 0.33 3.35 -5.24
CA CYS A 272 0.81 4.01 -4.03
C CYS A 272 1.60 3.04 -3.14
N SER A 273 2.69 3.53 -2.54
CA SER A 273 3.55 2.79 -1.61
C SER A 273 2.80 2.13 -0.46
N LYS A 274 1.65 2.70 -0.07
CA LYS A 274 0.76 2.24 1.00
C LYS A 274 -0.07 1.02 0.62
N TYR A 275 -0.44 0.82 -0.65
CA TYR A 275 -1.34 -0.29 -1.06
C TYR A 275 -0.78 -1.16 -2.18
N GLY A 276 0.46 -0.93 -2.59
CA GLY A 276 1.20 -1.83 -3.47
C GLY A 276 1.29 -3.26 -2.92
N LYS A 277 1.56 -4.23 -3.80
CA LYS A 277 1.55 -5.68 -3.52
C LYS A 277 2.32 -6.09 -2.25
N TYR A 278 3.41 -5.40 -1.94
CA TYR A 278 4.32 -5.72 -0.85
C TYR A 278 4.32 -4.66 0.26
N SER A 279 3.29 -3.82 0.27
CA SER A 279 3.10 -2.88 1.35
C SER A 279 2.89 -3.64 2.66
N PHE A 280 3.60 -3.22 3.70
CA PHE A 280 3.40 -3.65 5.08
C PHE A 280 1.92 -3.52 5.51
N TYR A 281 1.21 -2.51 4.99
CA TYR A 281 -0.22 -2.31 5.27
C TYR A 281 -1.13 -3.45 4.76
N ARG A 282 -0.69 -4.25 3.78
CA ARG A 282 -1.42 -5.45 3.34
C ARG A 282 -1.20 -6.66 4.27
N GLY A 283 -0.04 -6.74 4.92
CA GLY A 283 0.33 -7.87 5.79
C GLY A 283 -0.16 -7.73 7.23
N ASP A 284 -0.02 -6.55 7.81
CA ASP A 284 -0.14 -6.35 9.26
C ASP A 284 -1.50 -5.80 9.73
N LYS A 285 -2.36 -5.37 8.79
CA LYS A 285 -3.75 -4.98 9.07
C LYS A 285 -4.75 -5.94 8.43
N PRO A 286 -4.82 -7.23 8.85
CA PRO A 286 -5.67 -8.23 8.21
C PRO A 286 -7.17 -7.90 8.22
N LYS A 287 -7.62 -6.94 9.05
CA LYS A 287 -9.01 -6.45 9.06
C LYS A 287 -9.28 -5.37 8.00
N ASP A 288 -8.27 -4.75 7.40
CA ASP A 288 -8.47 -3.73 6.37
C ASP A 288 -8.68 -4.39 4.99
N LEU A 289 -9.94 -4.48 4.57
CA LEU A 289 -10.33 -5.04 3.28
C LEU A 289 -10.12 -4.08 2.10
N PHE A 290 -9.70 -2.84 2.36
CA PHE A 290 -9.55 -1.82 1.32
C PHE A 290 -8.60 -2.23 0.18
N PRO A 291 -7.39 -2.77 0.42
CA PRO A 291 -6.48 -3.15 -0.66
C PRO A 291 -7.06 -4.25 -1.56
N LEU A 292 -7.81 -5.19 -0.98
CA LEU A 292 -8.48 -6.26 -1.72
C LEU A 292 -9.62 -5.70 -2.57
N ARG A 293 -10.46 -4.82 -2.01
CA ARG A 293 -11.55 -4.16 -2.74
C ARG A 293 -11.03 -3.35 -3.92
N LEU A 294 -9.95 -2.60 -3.71
CA LEU A 294 -9.27 -1.81 -4.73
C LEU A 294 -8.73 -2.70 -5.87
N GLU A 295 -8.09 -3.83 -5.55
CA GLU A 295 -7.59 -4.78 -6.55
C GLU A 295 -8.72 -5.41 -7.37
N ILE A 296 -9.84 -5.78 -6.72
CA ILE A 296 -11.03 -6.29 -7.39
C ILE A 296 -11.60 -5.24 -8.36
N ALA A 297 -11.76 -4.00 -7.91
CA ALA A 297 -12.29 -2.91 -8.74
C ALA A 297 -11.39 -2.65 -9.97
N PHE A 298 -10.07 -2.56 -9.76
CA PHE A 298 -9.10 -2.41 -10.84
C PHE A 298 -9.18 -3.55 -11.86
N ARG A 299 -9.26 -4.81 -11.40
CA ARG A 299 -9.39 -5.98 -12.28
C ARG A 299 -10.67 -5.95 -13.11
N GLN A 300 -11.79 -5.62 -12.47
CA GLN A 300 -13.06 -5.50 -13.16
C GLN A 300 -13.00 -4.42 -14.25
N MET A 301 -12.37 -3.27 -13.96
CA MET A 301 -12.18 -2.22 -14.96
C MET A 301 -11.26 -2.66 -16.10
N LYS A 302 -10.17 -3.37 -15.78
CA LYS A 302 -9.29 -3.94 -16.79
C LYS A 302 -10.04 -4.89 -17.74
N LYS A 303 -10.85 -5.83 -17.20
CA LYS A 303 -11.68 -6.74 -18.01
C LYS A 303 -12.66 -5.99 -18.92
N LYS A 304 -13.28 -4.91 -18.43
CA LYS A 304 -14.20 -4.09 -19.24
C LYS A 304 -13.48 -3.32 -20.34
N LEU A 305 -12.30 -2.77 -20.04
CA LEU A 305 -11.54 -1.91 -20.96
C LEU A 305 -10.73 -2.69 -21.98
N ASN A 306 -10.36 -3.94 -21.67
CA ASN A 306 -9.53 -4.76 -22.55
C ASN A 306 -10.09 -6.18 -22.68
N PRO A 307 -10.86 -6.47 -23.76
CA PRO A 307 -11.38 -7.79 -24.03
C PRO A 307 -10.33 -8.74 -24.64
N ILE A 308 -9.11 -8.24 -24.90
CA ILE A 308 -8.01 -9.07 -25.40
C ILE A 308 -7.60 -10.01 -24.28
N VAL A 309 -7.46 -11.29 -24.61
CA VAL A 309 -7.04 -12.35 -23.70
C VAL A 309 -5.71 -12.94 -24.17
N ASP A 310 -5.01 -13.66 -23.28
CA ASP A 310 -3.85 -14.43 -23.74
C ASP A 310 -4.32 -15.45 -24.78
N CYS A 311 -3.55 -15.63 -25.85
CA CYS A 311 -3.83 -16.60 -26.89
C CYS A 311 -2.53 -17.28 -27.33
N LEU A 312 -2.49 -18.60 -27.15
CA LEU A 312 -1.38 -19.47 -27.54
C LEU A 312 -1.91 -20.52 -28.50
N THR A 313 -1.21 -20.72 -29.62
CA THR A 313 -1.58 -21.76 -30.59
C THR A 313 -0.44 -22.75 -30.82
N LEU A 314 -0.78 -24.03 -31.01
CA LEU A 314 0.14 -25.13 -31.27
C LEU A 314 -0.31 -25.90 -32.51
N ALA A 315 0.64 -26.39 -33.30
CA ALA A 315 0.36 -27.36 -34.35
C ALA A 315 1.16 -28.64 -34.14
N THR A 316 0.45 -29.77 -34.12
CA THR A 316 1.06 -31.10 -34.04
C THR A 316 1.81 -31.46 -35.32
N CYS A 317 2.87 -32.27 -35.21
CA CYS A 317 3.78 -32.58 -36.32
C CYS A 317 3.77 -34.02 -36.80
N GLN A 318 3.06 -34.87 -36.09
CA GLN A 318 2.85 -36.28 -36.37
C GLN A 318 1.43 -36.61 -35.92
N LYS A 319 0.93 -37.77 -36.35
CA LYS A 319 -0.34 -38.27 -35.84
C LYS A 319 -0.26 -38.39 -34.31
N CYS A 320 -1.01 -37.52 -33.64
CA CYS A 320 -1.02 -37.38 -32.20
C CYS A 320 -2.20 -38.17 -31.63
N ASN A 321 -1.92 -39.00 -30.62
CA ASN A 321 -2.96 -39.73 -29.88
C ASN A 321 -3.23 -39.05 -28.55
N ASP A 322 -2.18 -38.60 -27.87
CA ASP A 322 -2.28 -38.02 -26.54
C ASP A 322 -1.46 -36.74 -26.45
N MET A 323 -2.05 -35.73 -25.83
CA MET A 323 -1.40 -34.46 -25.54
C MET A 323 -1.44 -34.18 -24.04
N VAL A 324 -0.28 -33.89 -23.46
CA VAL A 324 -0.13 -33.48 -22.07
C VAL A 324 0.54 -32.11 -22.03
N LEU A 325 -0.17 -31.15 -21.47
CA LEU A 325 0.26 -29.76 -21.31
C LEU A 325 0.22 -29.39 -19.84
N GLN A 326 1.09 -28.46 -19.46
CA GLN A 326 1.08 -27.86 -18.14
C GLN A 326 1.12 -26.34 -18.26
N LEU A 327 0.19 -25.66 -17.58
CA LEU A 327 0.06 -24.20 -17.56
C LEU A 327 0.31 -23.65 -16.15
N LYS A 328 0.77 -22.40 -16.09
CA LYS A 328 0.85 -21.62 -14.85
C LYS A 328 0.26 -20.23 -15.05
N VAL A 329 -0.57 -19.79 -14.11
CA VAL A 329 -1.22 -18.48 -14.13
C VAL A 329 -0.75 -17.58 -12.98
N MET A 330 -0.67 -16.27 -13.24
CA MET A 330 -0.31 -15.25 -12.24
C MET A 330 -1.42 -14.97 -11.22
N MET A 331 -2.64 -15.38 -11.54
CA MET A 331 -3.83 -15.18 -10.73
C MET A 331 -4.90 -16.18 -11.13
N ASN A 332 -5.89 -16.38 -10.27
CA ASN A 332 -7.04 -17.22 -10.61
C ASN A 332 -7.69 -16.70 -11.89
N ALA A 333 -7.77 -17.57 -12.90
CA ALA A 333 -8.33 -17.28 -14.22
C ALA A 333 -8.95 -18.56 -14.80
N ILE A 334 -9.83 -18.39 -15.77
CA ILE A 334 -10.37 -19.49 -16.55
C ILE A 334 -9.48 -19.65 -17.78
N VAL A 335 -8.99 -20.87 -17.98
CA VAL A 335 -8.21 -21.26 -19.17
C VAL A 335 -9.09 -22.15 -20.02
N THR A 336 -9.35 -21.74 -21.25
CA THR A 336 -10.11 -22.50 -22.24
C THR A 336 -9.15 -23.09 -23.26
N ILE A 337 -9.26 -24.39 -23.52
CA ILE A 337 -8.42 -25.14 -24.45
C ILE A 337 -9.32 -25.76 -25.51
N GLU A 338 -9.12 -25.33 -26.74
CA GLU A 338 -9.72 -25.91 -27.94
C GLU A 338 -8.71 -26.92 -28.51
N TRP A 339 -9.00 -28.22 -28.46
CA TRP A 339 -8.03 -29.29 -28.76
C TRP A 339 -7.82 -29.55 -30.25
N GLY A 340 -8.65 -28.94 -31.11
CA GLY A 340 -8.57 -29.01 -32.57
C GLY A 340 -9.32 -30.19 -33.19
N ASP A 341 -9.98 -31.03 -32.39
CA ASP A 341 -10.83 -32.16 -32.81
C ASP A 341 -12.33 -31.92 -32.55
N GLY A 342 -12.71 -30.71 -32.16
CA GLY A 342 -14.07 -30.33 -31.77
C GLY A 342 -14.30 -30.29 -30.27
N GLU A 343 -13.42 -30.92 -29.47
CA GLU A 343 -13.50 -30.89 -28.02
C GLU A 343 -12.93 -29.58 -27.46
N THR A 344 -13.59 -29.07 -26.42
CA THR A 344 -13.17 -27.86 -25.70
C THR A 344 -13.26 -28.08 -24.20
N GLU A 345 -12.19 -27.76 -23.49
CA GLU A 345 -12.12 -27.82 -22.04
C GLU A 345 -11.99 -26.42 -21.45
N SER A 346 -12.65 -26.14 -20.33
CA SER A 346 -12.48 -24.87 -19.59
C SER A 346 -12.21 -25.16 -18.12
N VAL A 347 -11.02 -24.78 -17.66
CA VAL A 347 -10.55 -25.09 -16.31
C VAL A 347 -10.31 -23.80 -15.54
N LYS A 348 -10.86 -23.72 -14.32
CA LYS A 348 -10.54 -22.63 -13.39
C LYS A 348 -9.20 -22.91 -12.73
N TRP A 349 -8.17 -22.20 -13.19
CA TRP A 349 -6.81 -22.36 -12.68
C TRP A 349 -6.60 -21.51 -11.43
N LYS A 350 -5.83 -22.04 -10.47
CA LYS A 350 -5.47 -21.31 -9.24
C LYS A 350 -4.10 -20.66 -9.40
N VAL A 351 -3.93 -19.53 -8.71
CA VAL A 351 -2.66 -18.81 -8.63
C VAL A 351 -1.57 -19.67 -7.98
N ASP A 352 -0.36 -19.59 -8.54
CA ASP A 352 0.89 -20.14 -7.97
C ASP A 352 1.03 -21.67 -7.90
N ASP A 353 0.39 -22.41 -8.80
CA ASP A 353 0.75 -23.80 -9.09
C ASP A 353 0.80 -24.09 -10.60
N TRP A 354 1.61 -25.07 -11.00
CA TRP A 354 1.54 -25.65 -12.34
C TRP A 354 0.40 -26.67 -12.33
N GLY A 355 -0.63 -26.47 -13.15
CA GLY A 355 -1.61 -27.50 -13.36
C GLY A 355 -1.29 -28.30 -14.62
N GLU A 356 -1.89 -29.47 -14.71
CA GLU A 356 -1.73 -30.39 -15.82
C GLU A 356 -3.07 -30.62 -16.48
N VAL A 357 -3.04 -30.72 -17.80
CA VAL A 357 -4.20 -31.07 -18.61
C VAL A 357 -3.81 -32.10 -19.64
N LYS A 358 -4.70 -33.07 -19.87
CA LYS A 358 -4.49 -34.21 -20.75
C LYS A 358 -5.65 -34.33 -21.70
N HIS A 359 -5.34 -34.63 -22.96
CA HIS A 359 -6.33 -34.93 -23.97
C HIS A 359 -5.93 -36.16 -24.76
N SER A 360 -6.88 -37.07 -24.95
CA SER A 360 -6.73 -38.26 -25.78
C SER A 360 -7.65 -38.14 -26.99
N TYR A 361 -7.05 -38.13 -28.16
CA TYR A 361 -7.74 -38.01 -29.43
C TYR A 361 -8.37 -39.35 -29.83
N GLN A 362 -9.61 -39.32 -30.33
CA GLN A 362 -10.32 -40.53 -30.79
C GLN A 362 -9.61 -41.24 -31.94
N SER A 363 -8.84 -40.51 -32.75
CA SER A 363 -8.03 -41.08 -33.81
C SER A 363 -6.67 -40.37 -33.91
N PRO A 364 -5.61 -41.05 -34.36
CA PRO A 364 -4.31 -40.40 -34.57
C PRO A 364 -4.39 -39.32 -35.66
N GLY A 365 -4.21 -38.05 -35.30
CA GLY A 365 -4.45 -36.93 -36.21
C GLY A 365 -3.48 -35.76 -36.10
N TYR A 366 -3.65 -34.77 -37.00
CA TYR A 366 -2.95 -33.49 -36.96
C TYR A 366 -3.90 -32.42 -36.45
N TYR A 367 -3.62 -31.92 -35.26
CA TYR A 367 -4.47 -30.97 -34.54
C TYR A 367 -3.81 -29.60 -34.41
N CYS A 368 -4.67 -28.57 -34.45
CA CYS A 368 -4.35 -27.20 -34.08
C CYS A 368 -4.98 -26.93 -32.73
N ILE A 369 -4.15 -26.76 -31.70
CA ILE A 369 -4.62 -26.53 -30.33
C ILE A 369 -4.56 -25.04 -30.06
N THR A 370 -5.63 -24.48 -29.50
CA THR A 370 -5.70 -23.07 -29.10
C THR A 370 -5.99 -22.97 -27.61
N ILE A 371 -5.17 -22.21 -26.88
CA ILE A 371 -5.31 -21.97 -25.45
C ILE A 371 -5.59 -20.48 -25.25
N LYS A 372 -6.70 -20.17 -24.58
CA LYS A 372 -7.13 -18.80 -24.26
C LYS A 372 -7.35 -18.65 -22.75
N THR A 373 -7.14 -17.45 -22.23
CA THR A 373 -7.53 -17.08 -20.86
C THR A 373 -8.77 -16.19 -20.87
N ASP A 374 -9.36 -15.89 -19.71
CA ASP A 374 -10.38 -14.85 -19.55
C ASP A 374 -9.79 -13.46 -19.16
N GLU A 375 -8.46 -13.36 -19.14
CA GLU A 375 -7.70 -12.16 -18.76
C GLU A 375 -6.36 -12.08 -19.51
N GLU A 376 -5.99 -10.91 -20.03
CA GLU A 376 -4.65 -10.71 -20.63
C GLU A 376 -3.50 -10.82 -19.63
N ASN A 377 -2.37 -11.34 -20.12
CA ASN A 377 -1.07 -11.40 -19.45
C ASN A 377 -1.12 -12.18 -18.13
N VAL A 378 -2.06 -13.13 -18.01
CA VAL A 378 -2.23 -14.00 -16.84
C VAL A 378 -1.51 -15.33 -17.03
N LEU A 379 -1.42 -15.85 -18.26
CA LEU A 379 -0.62 -17.02 -18.57
C LEU A 379 0.86 -16.67 -18.44
N THR A 380 1.52 -17.24 -17.43
CA THR A 380 2.92 -16.93 -17.08
C THR A 380 3.87 -18.09 -17.31
N GLY A 381 3.35 -19.32 -17.39
CA GLY A 381 4.14 -20.50 -17.68
C GLY A 381 3.41 -21.42 -18.64
N PHE A 382 4.16 -21.94 -19.62
CA PHE A 382 3.72 -22.97 -20.53
C PHE A 382 4.78 -24.07 -20.60
N HIS A 383 4.36 -25.32 -20.42
CA HIS A 383 5.18 -26.50 -20.55
C HIS A 383 4.46 -27.57 -21.37
N ILE A 384 5.11 -28.06 -22.43
CA ILE A 384 4.63 -29.23 -23.18
C ILE A 384 5.37 -30.47 -22.68
N VAL A 385 4.61 -31.38 -22.05
CA VAL A 385 5.14 -32.62 -21.46
C VAL A 385 5.28 -33.70 -22.52
N SER A 386 4.32 -33.79 -23.45
CA SER A 386 4.37 -34.73 -24.57
C SER A 386 5.61 -34.50 -25.44
N HIS A 387 6.35 -35.54 -25.80
CA HIS A 387 7.56 -35.44 -26.62
C HIS A 387 7.28 -35.56 -28.12
N LYS A 388 8.07 -34.86 -28.94
CA LYS A 388 7.98 -34.88 -30.41
C LYS A 388 6.57 -34.63 -30.95
N ALA A 389 5.75 -33.90 -30.21
CA ALA A 389 4.33 -33.77 -30.50
C ALA A 389 4.04 -32.61 -31.47
N ILE A 390 4.75 -31.49 -31.32
CA ILE A 390 4.48 -30.26 -32.08
C ILE A 390 5.62 -29.84 -33.02
N CYS A 391 5.27 -29.17 -34.12
CA CYS A 391 6.20 -28.52 -35.06
C CYS A 391 6.08 -27.00 -35.09
N SER A 392 4.99 -26.44 -34.56
CA SER A 392 4.77 -25.00 -34.48
C SER A 392 4.16 -24.62 -33.14
N ILE A 393 4.54 -23.43 -32.69
CA ILE A 393 3.99 -22.74 -31.51
C ILE A 393 3.98 -21.24 -31.79
N ASP A 394 2.87 -20.59 -31.50
CA ASP A 394 2.74 -19.14 -31.46
C ASP A 394 2.37 -18.67 -30.05
N VAL A 395 3.25 -17.87 -29.46
CA VAL A 395 3.08 -17.26 -28.13
C VAL A 395 2.94 -15.73 -28.21
N SER A 396 2.69 -15.19 -29.41
CA SER A 396 2.64 -13.74 -29.63
C SER A 396 1.51 -13.04 -28.86
N GLY A 397 0.43 -13.78 -28.56
CA GLY A 397 -0.68 -13.34 -27.71
C GLY A 397 -0.42 -13.44 -26.21
N CYS A 398 0.71 -14.00 -25.75
CA CYS A 398 0.96 -14.27 -24.34
C CYS A 398 2.10 -13.41 -23.80
N LYS A 399 1.91 -12.08 -23.73
CA LYS A 399 3.00 -11.16 -23.36
C LYS A 399 3.45 -11.35 -21.92
N GLY A 400 2.55 -11.81 -21.04
CA GLY A 400 2.83 -12.12 -19.63
C GLY A 400 3.69 -13.36 -19.37
N LEU A 401 4.07 -14.12 -20.40
CA LEU A 401 4.89 -15.33 -20.22
C LEU A 401 6.24 -15.02 -19.58
N THR A 402 6.53 -15.73 -18.50
CA THR A 402 7.80 -15.70 -17.76
C THR A 402 8.59 -16.99 -17.93
N HIS A 403 7.91 -18.12 -18.16
CA HIS A 403 8.47 -19.45 -18.41
C HIS A 403 7.90 -20.03 -19.71
N LEU A 404 8.79 -20.46 -20.60
CA LEU A 404 8.42 -21.21 -21.80
C LEU A 404 9.27 -22.47 -21.90
N LEU A 405 8.66 -23.62 -21.65
CA LEU A 405 9.31 -24.92 -21.61
C LEU A 405 8.77 -25.79 -22.77
N CYS A 406 9.54 -25.88 -23.85
CA CYS A 406 9.22 -26.72 -25.00
C CYS A 406 10.36 -27.68 -25.36
N PRO A 407 10.79 -28.53 -24.41
CA PRO A 407 11.88 -29.47 -24.65
C PRO A 407 11.47 -30.59 -25.60
N ASN A 408 12.42 -31.08 -26.40
CA ASN A 408 12.30 -32.29 -27.22
C ASN A 408 11.09 -32.31 -28.18
N GLN A 409 10.76 -31.16 -28.75
CA GLN A 409 9.74 -31.03 -29.81
C GLN A 409 10.39 -30.99 -31.20
N MET A 410 9.59 -30.83 -32.25
CA MET A 410 10.05 -30.81 -33.64
C MET A 410 10.09 -29.38 -34.22
N LEU A 411 10.22 -28.35 -33.37
CA LEU A 411 10.18 -26.94 -33.77
C LEU A 411 11.37 -26.61 -34.69
N LYS A 412 11.08 -26.11 -35.89
CA LYS A 412 12.10 -25.61 -36.85
C LYS A 412 12.35 -24.11 -36.72
N GLN A 413 11.33 -23.40 -36.27
CA GLN A 413 11.32 -21.96 -36.04
C GLN A 413 10.44 -21.64 -34.83
N MET A 414 10.69 -20.48 -34.23
CA MET A 414 9.90 -19.95 -33.13
C MET A 414 10.12 -18.44 -33.07
N SER A 415 9.04 -17.68 -32.87
CA SER A 415 9.11 -16.23 -32.66
C SER A 415 8.85 -15.92 -31.20
N LEU A 416 9.74 -15.12 -30.59
CA LEU A 416 9.63 -14.64 -29.21
C LEU A 416 9.56 -13.11 -29.15
N SER A 417 9.13 -12.47 -30.25
CA SER A 417 9.21 -11.01 -30.42
C SER A 417 8.25 -10.20 -29.53
N LYS A 418 7.26 -10.86 -28.92
CA LYS A 418 6.21 -10.26 -28.08
C LYS A 418 6.23 -10.72 -26.62
N THR A 419 7.21 -11.54 -26.22
CA THR A 419 7.32 -12.11 -24.86
C THR A 419 8.38 -11.37 -24.03
N GLU A 420 8.16 -10.07 -23.79
CA GLU A 420 9.13 -9.17 -23.16
C GLU A 420 9.47 -9.52 -21.70
N TYR A 421 8.56 -10.23 -21.02
CA TYR A 421 8.70 -10.68 -19.63
C TYR A 421 9.33 -12.07 -19.48
N LEU A 422 9.71 -12.71 -20.59
CA LEU A 422 10.26 -14.06 -20.56
C LEU A 422 11.60 -14.06 -19.82
N SER A 423 11.69 -14.88 -18.78
CA SER A 423 12.85 -14.98 -17.87
C SER A 423 13.54 -16.34 -17.93
N VAL A 424 12.76 -17.38 -18.25
CA VAL A 424 13.20 -18.77 -18.38
C VAL A 424 12.72 -19.32 -19.72
N LEU A 425 13.66 -19.82 -20.52
CA LEU A 425 13.39 -20.46 -21.82
C LEU A 425 14.09 -21.82 -21.87
N ASP A 426 13.32 -22.87 -22.13
CA ASP A 426 13.83 -24.17 -22.53
C ASP A 426 13.25 -24.57 -23.88
N VAL A 427 14.13 -24.72 -24.87
CA VAL A 427 13.80 -25.26 -26.19
C VAL A 427 14.81 -26.31 -26.61
N HIS A 428 15.44 -26.99 -25.65
CA HIS A 428 16.42 -28.02 -25.95
C HIS A 428 15.82 -29.15 -26.79
N GLY A 429 16.64 -29.82 -27.59
CA GLY A 429 16.22 -31.01 -28.34
C GLY A 429 15.22 -30.73 -29.46
N ASN A 430 15.20 -29.50 -29.99
CA ASN A 430 14.40 -29.11 -31.14
C ASN A 430 15.23 -29.11 -32.43
N ARG A 431 14.66 -28.57 -33.52
CA ARG A 431 15.30 -28.46 -34.84
C ARG A 431 15.57 -27.01 -35.24
N LEU A 432 15.73 -26.12 -34.26
CA LEU A 432 15.94 -24.69 -34.48
C LEU A 432 17.31 -24.44 -35.12
N GLN A 433 17.33 -23.75 -36.26
CA GLN A 433 18.57 -23.33 -36.92
C GLN A 433 19.02 -21.93 -36.47
N ARG A 434 18.08 -21.10 -36.04
CA ARG A 434 18.31 -19.76 -35.51
C ARG A 434 17.30 -19.47 -34.40
N ILE A 435 17.67 -18.60 -33.48
CA ILE A 435 16.76 -18.04 -32.47
C ILE A 435 17.06 -16.57 -32.24
N ASN A 436 16.01 -15.75 -32.15
CA ASN A 436 16.11 -14.31 -31.92
C ASN A 436 15.52 -13.95 -30.56
N LEU A 437 16.39 -13.52 -29.65
CA LEU A 437 16.14 -13.17 -28.26
C LEU A 437 16.28 -11.66 -28.00
N ARG A 438 16.32 -10.82 -29.05
CA ARG A 438 16.53 -9.36 -28.91
C ARG A 438 15.39 -8.65 -28.18
N LYS A 439 14.19 -9.24 -28.18
CA LYS A 439 12.97 -8.67 -27.57
C LYS A 439 12.64 -9.30 -26.22
N ASN A 440 13.57 -10.05 -25.63
CA ASN A 440 13.42 -10.71 -24.33
C ASN A 440 14.49 -10.18 -23.36
N PRO A 441 14.43 -8.88 -22.98
CA PRO A 441 15.49 -8.22 -22.22
C PRO A 441 15.66 -8.76 -20.80
N LEU A 442 14.67 -9.49 -20.27
CA LEU A 442 14.68 -10.08 -18.93
C LEU A 442 15.08 -11.57 -18.91
N LEU A 443 15.44 -12.14 -20.06
CA LEU A 443 15.76 -13.56 -20.18
C LEU A 443 17.11 -13.87 -19.53
N THR A 444 17.10 -14.54 -18.38
CA THR A 444 18.31 -14.86 -17.59
C THR A 444 18.70 -16.33 -17.67
N ILE A 445 17.73 -17.21 -17.94
CA ILE A 445 17.93 -18.66 -18.03
C ILE A 445 17.54 -19.15 -19.42
N VAL A 446 18.48 -19.76 -20.15
CA VAL A 446 18.27 -20.23 -21.53
C VAL A 446 18.88 -21.60 -21.77
N ASP A 447 18.05 -22.59 -22.04
CA ASP A 447 18.49 -23.85 -22.64
C ASP A 447 18.04 -23.94 -24.09
N CYS A 448 19.02 -23.95 -25.00
CA CYS A 448 18.79 -24.20 -26.42
C CYS A 448 19.74 -25.26 -26.96
N SER A 449 20.23 -26.13 -26.07
CA SER A 449 21.09 -27.23 -26.40
C SER A 449 20.40 -28.24 -27.33
N ASN A 450 21.18 -29.12 -27.96
CA ASN A 450 20.67 -30.16 -28.86
C ASN A 450 19.81 -29.62 -30.02
N ASN A 451 20.11 -28.41 -30.50
CA ASN A 451 19.50 -27.82 -31.69
C ASN A 451 20.58 -27.56 -32.76
N PRO A 452 20.29 -27.63 -34.06
CA PRO A 452 21.23 -27.28 -35.12
C PRO A 452 21.48 -25.76 -35.27
N LEU A 453 21.48 -25.01 -34.15
CA LEU A 453 21.61 -23.55 -34.11
C LEU A 453 22.93 -23.08 -34.71
N GLN A 454 22.84 -22.27 -35.76
CA GLN A 454 23.97 -21.58 -36.38
C GLN A 454 24.08 -20.12 -35.90
N LYS A 455 22.98 -19.54 -35.41
CA LYS A 455 22.92 -18.15 -34.93
C LYS A 455 21.97 -18.03 -33.73
N ILE A 456 22.44 -17.33 -32.70
CA ILE A 456 21.61 -16.80 -31.60
C ILE A 456 21.74 -15.28 -31.66
N GLU A 457 20.63 -14.58 -31.81
CA GLU A 457 20.59 -13.12 -31.76
C GLU A 457 20.11 -12.66 -30.40
N ALA A 458 20.81 -11.70 -29.79
CA ALA A 458 20.44 -11.11 -28.52
C ALA A 458 20.84 -9.63 -28.53
N VAL A 459 20.40 -8.88 -27.52
CA VAL A 459 20.90 -7.52 -27.26
C VAL A 459 22.41 -7.56 -26.99
N LYS A 460 23.06 -6.38 -26.97
CA LYS A 460 24.52 -6.29 -26.82
C LYS A 460 25.01 -6.93 -25.51
N HIS A 461 24.28 -6.67 -24.42
CA HIS A 461 24.59 -7.13 -23.07
C HIS A 461 23.37 -7.82 -22.45
N PRO A 462 23.01 -9.06 -22.87
CA PRO A 462 21.85 -9.76 -22.31
C PRO A 462 22.15 -10.24 -20.88
N PRO A 463 21.14 -10.41 -20.02
CA PRO A 463 21.34 -10.80 -18.62
C PRO A 463 21.48 -12.33 -18.41
N PHE A 464 21.89 -13.06 -19.45
CA PHE A 464 22.07 -14.52 -19.38
C PHE A 464 23.00 -14.90 -18.23
N SER A 465 22.45 -15.63 -17.27
CA SER A 465 23.11 -16.07 -16.04
C SER A 465 23.30 -17.58 -16.05
N LEU A 466 22.31 -18.34 -16.54
CA LEU A 466 22.47 -19.77 -16.80
C LEU A 466 22.12 -20.05 -18.25
N MET A 467 23.05 -20.68 -18.98
CA MET A 467 22.83 -20.97 -20.38
C MET A 467 23.38 -22.35 -20.77
N CYS A 468 22.67 -23.08 -21.62
CA CYS A 468 23.17 -24.31 -22.23
C CYS A 468 23.07 -24.22 -23.77
N ILE A 469 24.22 -24.35 -24.43
CA ILE A 469 24.35 -24.31 -25.91
C ILE A 469 25.07 -25.56 -26.44
N ARG A 470 25.09 -26.64 -25.66
CA ARG A 470 25.74 -27.89 -26.05
C ARG A 470 25.09 -28.48 -27.30
N LYS A 471 25.89 -29.16 -28.13
CA LYS A 471 25.42 -29.79 -29.38
C LYS A 471 24.70 -28.82 -30.33
N THR A 472 25.09 -27.54 -30.29
CA THR A 472 24.74 -26.54 -31.30
C THR A 472 25.81 -26.44 -32.38
N ARG A 473 25.42 -25.93 -33.55
CA ARG A 473 26.32 -25.65 -34.69
C ARG A 473 26.89 -24.22 -34.66
N LEU A 474 26.92 -23.59 -33.48
CA LEU A 474 27.49 -22.25 -33.29
C LEU A 474 29.01 -22.29 -33.49
N GLY A 475 29.53 -21.33 -34.25
CA GLY A 475 30.97 -21.14 -34.42
C GLY A 475 31.67 -20.76 -33.10
N THR A 476 32.98 -21.03 -33.03
CA THR A 476 33.80 -20.83 -31.82
C THR A 476 33.73 -19.39 -31.28
N LYS A 477 33.71 -18.38 -32.16
CA LYS A 477 33.58 -16.97 -31.77
C LYS A 477 32.25 -16.67 -31.06
N ALA A 478 31.15 -17.23 -31.57
CA ALA A 478 29.83 -17.08 -30.96
C ALA A 478 29.78 -17.77 -29.59
N LYS A 479 30.31 -19.01 -29.50
CA LYS A 479 30.43 -19.72 -28.22
C LYS A 479 31.23 -18.90 -27.21
N ARG A 480 32.45 -18.44 -27.55
CA ARG A 480 33.29 -17.61 -26.65
C ARG A 480 32.57 -16.34 -26.18
N ARG A 481 31.83 -15.66 -27.07
CA ARG A 481 31.01 -14.50 -26.71
C ARG A 481 29.99 -14.83 -25.62
N PHE A 482 29.29 -15.96 -25.73
CA PHE A 482 28.31 -16.36 -24.70
C PHE A 482 28.98 -16.78 -23.39
N HIS A 483 30.19 -17.37 -23.42
CA HIS A 483 30.97 -17.61 -22.21
C HIS A 483 31.28 -16.30 -21.48
N GLU A 484 31.69 -15.27 -22.21
CA GLU A 484 31.98 -13.96 -21.63
C GLU A 484 30.73 -13.28 -21.07
N ILE A 485 29.62 -13.28 -21.82
CA ILE A 485 28.33 -12.72 -21.38
C ILE A 485 27.91 -13.34 -20.05
N VAL A 486 27.89 -14.67 -19.97
CA VAL A 486 27.41 -15.38 -18.79
C VAL A 486 28.33 -15.15 -17.58
N ARG A 487 29.65 -15.14 -17.80
CA ARG A 487 30.63 -14.78 -16.78
C ARG A 487 30.43 -13.35 -16.24
N LEU A 488 30.13 -12.39 -17.12
CA LEU A 488 29.87 -11.00 -16.72
C LEU A 488 28.61 -10.84 -15.86
N ASN A 489 27.66 -11.76 -15.97
CA ASN A 489 26.47 -11.79 -15.13
C ASN A 489 26.64 -12.67 -13.88
N ALA A 490 27.88 -12.96 -13.46
CA ALA A 490 28.20 -13.86 -12.35
C ALA A 490 27.55 -15.26 -12.49
N GLY A 491 27.32 -15.68 -13.73
CA GLY A 491 26.63 -16.91 -14.11
C GLY A 491 27.55 -18.01 -14.62
N ARG A 492 26.97 -19.08 -15.16
CA ARG A 492 27.68 -20.22 -15.74
C ARG A 492 27.03 -20.80 -17.00
N LEU A 493 27.87 -21.23 -17.93
CA LEU A 493 27.45 -22.12 -19.02
C LEU A 493 27.40 -23.55 -18.51
N LEU A 494 26.32 -24.25 -18.83
CA LEU A 494 26.04 -25.61 -18.36
C LEU A 494 26.31 -26.64 -19.45
N SER A 495 26.64 -27.86 -19.04
CA SER A 495 27.05 -28.97 -19.90
C SER A 495 25.90 -29.90 -20.30
N GLU A 496 24.72 -29.73 -19.72
CA GLU A 496 23.54 -30.56 -19.95
C GLU A 496 22.26 -29.74 -19.71
N GLY A 497 21.12 -30.35 -20.02
CA GLY A 497 19.83 -29.71 -19.82
C GLY A 497 19.47 -29.65 -18.34
N PHE A 498 18.93 -28.52 -17.89
CA PHE A 498 18.76 -28.21 -16.47
C PHE A 498 17.45 -27.51 -16.12
N VAL A 499 16.73 -27.01 -17.12
CA VAL A 499 15.51 -26.23 -16.90
C VAL A 499 14.33 -27.17 -16.75
N ASN A 500 13.49 -26.91 -15.75
CA ASN A 500 12.23 -27.60 -15.49
C ASN A 500 11.23 -26.63 -14.83
N GLN A 501 10.05 -27.13 -14.46
CA GLN A 501 8.99 -26.33 -13.83
C GLN A 501 9.35 -25.68 -12.50
N LEU A 502 10.32 -26.26 -11.78
CA LEU A 502 10.80 -25.78 -10.48
C LEU A 502 11.97 -24.80 -10.61
N THR A 503 12.44 -24.54 -11.83
CA THR A 503 13.55 -23.62 -12.06
C THR A 503 13.10 -22.19 -11.75
N GLU A 504 13.60 -21.65 -10.63
CA GLU A 504 13.28 -20.27 -10.25
C GLU A 504 13.90 -19.26 -11.25
N PRO A 505 13.15 -18.24 -11.68
CA PRO A 505 13.71 -17.12 -12.42
C PRO A 505 14.87 -16.46 -11.68
N LEU A 506 15.95 -16.17 -12.40
CA LEU A 506 17.05 -15.37 -11.87
C LEU A 506 16.83 -13.90 -12.22
N LEU A 507 17.17 -13.02 -11.28
CA LEU A 507 17.14 -11.57 -11.48
C LEU A 507 18.40 -11.10 -12.23
N PRO A 508 18.29 -10.09 -13.11
CA PRO A 508 19.47 -9.46 -13.72
C PRO A 508 20.38 -8.81 -12.68
N THR A 509 21.69 -8.80 -12.91
CA THR A 509 22.68 -8.14 -12.03
C THR A 509 22.69 -6.62 -12.21
N LEU A 510 23.23 -5.88 -11.25
CA LEU A 510 23.43 -4.44 -11.42
C LEU A 510 24.30 -4.11 -12.65
N LEU A 511 25.31 -4.95 -12.93
CA LEU A 511 26.14 -4.76 -14.12
C LEU A 511 25.33 -4.78 -15.42
N PHE A 512 24.32 -5.66 -15.52
CA PHE A 512 23.41 -5.68 -16.65
C PHE A 512 22.71 -4.33 -16.83
N TYR A 513 22.12 -3.79 -15.76
CA TYR A 513 21.41 -2.51 -15.81
C TYR A 513 22.33 -1.36 -16.22
N ILE A 514 23.54 -1.28 -15.65
CA ILE A 514 24.53 -0.24 -16.00
C ILE A 514 24.98 -0.36 -17.47
N LYS A 515 25.29 -1.57 -17.96
CA LYS A 515 25.75 -1.78 -19.34
C LYS A 515 24.66 -1.51 -20.39
N ASN A 516 23.39 -1.65 -20.02
CA ASN A 516 22.23 -1.40 -20.91
C ASN A 516 21.53 -0.07 -20.64
N SER A 517 22.22 0.88 -20.02
CA SER A 517 21.75 2.26 -19.85
C SER A 517 22.72 3.23 -20.52
N THR A 518 22.28 4.45 -20.84
CA THR A 518 23.18 5.55 -21.19
C THR A 518 23.43 6.44 -19.95
N TRP A 519 24.42 7.33 -20.03
CA TRP A 519 24.65 8.27 -18.93
C TRP A 519 23.52 9.29 -18.85
N GLU A 520 23.02 9.73 -20.01
CA GLU A 520 21.93 10.68 -20.18
C GLU A 520 20.64 10.15 -19.52
N ASP A 521 20.28 8.89 -19.77
CA ASP A 521 19.10 8.27 -19.16
C ASP A 521 19.26 8.13 -17.64
N VAL A 522 20.46 7.79 -17.17
CA VAL A 522 20.77 7.64 -15.74
C VAL A 522 20.70 8.99 -15.03
N LEU A 523 21.23 10.04 -15.65
CA LEU A 523 21.16 11.41 -15.15
C LEU A 523 19.70 11.87 -15.03
N ALA A 524 18.89 11.65 -16.06
CA ALA A 524 17.48 12.01 -16.03
C ALA A 524 16.74 11.34 -14.86
N CYS A 525 17.04 10.06 -14.59
CA CYS A 525 16.48 9.33 -13.44
C CYS A 525 16.95 9.92 -12.09
N LEU A 526 18.22 10.35 -11.99
CA LEU A 526 18.75 11.00 -10.79
C LEU A 526 18.08 12.36 -10.53
N GLN A 527 17.83 13.15 -11.58
CA GLN A 527 17.23 14.49 -11.48
C GLN A 527 15.73 14.44 -11.14
N GLN A 528 14.99 13.45 -11.64
CA GLN A 528 13.54 13.32 -11.40
C GLN A 528 13.16 13.08 -9.93
N LYS A 529 14.08 12.57 -9.11
CA LYS A 529 13.80 12.23 -7.71
C LYS A 529 13.77 13.42 -6.75
N ASN A 530 14.06 14.65 -7.23
CA ASN A 530 13.81 15.93 -6.55
C ASN A 530 14.21 16.01 -5.06
N GLU A 531 15.22 15.24 -4.65
CA GLU A 531 15.81 15.26 -3.32
C GLU A 531 17.33 15.34 -3.47
N ASP A 532 17.90 16.43 -2.93
CA ASP A 532 19.31 16.74 -2.70
C ASP A 532 20.12 17.58 -3.71
N SER A 533 20.77 18.61 -3.16
CA SER A 533 21.95 19.34 -3.67
C SER A 533 23.12 18.42 -4.08
N LYS A 534 23.06 17.13 -3.73
CA LYS A 534 24.05 16.09 -4.03
C LYS A 534 24.23 15.85 -5.53
N VAL A 535 23.15 15.73 -6.30
CA VAL A 535 23.24 15.40 -7.74
C VAL A 535 23.72 16.59 -8.54
N ASN A 536 23.15 17.77 -8.27
CA ASN A 536 23.43 18.98 -9.04
C ASN A 536 24.89 19.45 -8.89
N ASN A 537 25.48 19.30 -7.70
CA ASN A 537 26.86 19.75 -7.45
C ASN A 537 27.94 18.69 -7.78
N ASN A 538 27.58 17.43 -7.99
CA ASN A 538 28.55 16.32 -8.14
C ASN A 538 28.42 15.52 -9.46
N PHE A 539 27.76 16.09 -10.48
CA PHE A 539 27.54 15.46 -11.78
C PHE A 539 28.81 14.84 -12.40
N MET A 540 29.93 15.57 -12.40
CA MET A 540 31.19 15.09 -12.98
C MET A 540 31.73 13.84 -12.27
N VAL A 541 31.60 13.79 -10.94
CA VAL A 541 32.06 12.65 -10.14
C VAL A 541 31.18 11.44 -10.41
N LEU A 542 29.86 11.62 -10.41
CA LEU A 542 28.90 10.57 -10.73
C LEU A 542 29.12 9.99 -12.14
N HIS A 543 29.36 10.85 -13.14
CA HIS A 543 29.64 10.40 -14.50
C HIS A 543 30.94 9.59 -14.57
N LYS A 544 32.01 10.04 -13.90
CA LYS A 544 33.29 9.32 -13.86
C LYS A 544 33.13 7.94 -13.22
N VAL A 545 32.39 7.84 -12.11
CA VAL A 545 32.10 6.55 -11.46
C VAL A 545 31.26 5.67 -12.37
N TYR A 546 30.19 6.19 -12.98
CA TYR A 546 29.37 5.45 -13.93
C TYR A 546 30.20 4.88 -15.09
N ALA A 547 31.08 5.68 -15.69
CA ALA A 547 31.96 5.23 -16.76
C ALA A 547 32.88 4.07 -16.34
N LEU A 548 33.46 4.15 -15.13
CA LEU A 548 34.27 3.08 -14.55
C LEU A 548 33.46 1.81 -14.32
N LEU A 549 32.30 1.92 -13.67
CA LEU A 549 31.40 0.79 -13.40
C LEU A 549 30.90 0.13 -14.69
N LYS A 550 30.60 0.92 -15.72
CA LYS A 550 30.18 0.40 -17.03
C LYS A 550 31.30 -0.38 -17.73
N ALA A 551 32.55 0.03 -17.53
CA ALA A 551 33.72 -0.63 -18.09
C ALA A 551 34.13 -1.93 -17.34
N TYR A 552 33.58 -2.19 -16.15
CA TYR A 552 33.94 -3.38 -15.35
C TYR A 552 33.73 -4.70 -16.12
N ARG A 553 34.68 -5.63 -15.93
CA ARG A 553 34.70 -6.97 -16.54
C ARG A 553 34.87 -8.13 -15.56
N HIS A 554 35.10 -7.82 -14.28
CA HIS A 554 35.32 -8.81 -13.23
C HIS A 554 34.33 -8.53 -12.11
N VAL A 555 33.32 -9.39 -12.00
CA VAL A 555 32.34 -9.37 -10.92
C VAL A 555 32.49 -10.62 -10.06
N THR A 556 32.12 -10.49 -8.80
CA THR A 556 32.07 -11.61 -7.85
C THR A 556 30.61 -11.90 -7.52
N PRO A 557 30.20 -13.19 -7.44
CA PRO A 557 28.84 -13.53 -7.04
C PRO A 557 28.46 -12.96 -5.67
N CYS A 558 27.18 -12.68 -5.48
CA CYS A 558 26.63 -12.35 -4.17
C CYS A 558 26.93 -13.49 -3.18
N PRO A 559 27.59 -13.23 -2.03
CA PRO A 559 27.95 -14.28 -1.09
C PRO A 559 26.72 -14.85 -0.36
N TYR A 560 25.62 -14.10 -0.33
CA TYR A 560 24.38 -14.52 0.33
C TYR A 560 23.60 -15.47 -0.57
N LYS A 561 23.30 -16.66 -0.04
CA LYS A 561 22.43 -17.62 -0.72
C LYS A 561 21.06 -16.97 -0.94
N ASN A 562 20.63 -16.91 -2.20
CA ASN A 562 19.40 -16.22 -2.64
C ASN A 562 19.38 -14.71 -2.29
N GLY A 563 20.54 -14.08 -2.13
CA GLY A 563 20.65 -12.65 -1.87
C GLY A 563 20.48 -11.80 -3.12
N PHE A 564 19.82 -10.67 -2.97
CA PHE A 564 19.59 -9.69 -4.03
C PHE A 564 19.58 -8.26 -3.45
N MET A 565 19.79 -7.25 -4.29
CA MET A 565 19.58 -5.85 -3.95
C MET A 565 18.15 -5.46 -4.21
N TRP A 566 17.49 -4.89 -3.22
CA TRP A 566 16.16 -4.32 -3.33
C TRP A 566 16.31 -2.80 -3.51
N ALA A 567 15.86 -2.28 -4.66
CA ALA A 567 15.81 -0.85 -4.93
C ALA A 567 14.36 -0.35 -4.87
N ARG A 568 14.09 0.66 -4.03
CA ARG A 568 12.77 1.30 -3.88
C ARG A 568 12.94 2.80 -3.64
N GLY A 569 12.47 3.64 -4.57
CA GLY A 569 12.79 5.07 -4.54
C GLY A 569 14.31 5.28 -4.48
N THR A 570 14.79 6.14 -3.59
CA THR A 570 16.22 6.40 -3.34
C THR A 570 16.91 5.36 -2.44
N TRP A 571 16.16 4.41 -1.89
CA TRP A 571 16.67 3.40 -0.96
C TRP A 571 17.11 2.14 -1.72
N VAL A 572 18.33 1.66 -1.43
CA VAL A 572 18.83 0.38 -1.92
C VAL A 572 19.46 -0.41 -0.78
N PHE A 573 19.01 -1.64 -0.57
CA PHE A 573 19.52 -2.52 0.50
C PHE A 573 19.64 -3.97 0.01
N ILE A 574 20.51 -4.76 0.66
CA ILE A 574 20.62 -6.19 0.39
C ILE A 574 19.51 -6.91 1.17
N ALA A 575 18.78 -7.79 0.49
CA ALA A 575 17.76 -8.64 1.04
C ALA A 575 18.02 -10.10 0.65
N HIS A 576 17.35 -11.03 1.32
CA HIS A 576 17.42 -12.44 0.97
C HIS A 576 16.05 -13.12 1.10
N LYS A 577 15.90 -14.20 0.35
CA LYS A 577 14.69 -15.02 0.31
C LYS A 577 14.89 -16.27 1.18
N PHE A 578 13.99 -16.50 2.14
CA PHE A 578 14.04 -17.68 3.02
C PHE A 578 12.65 -18.26 3.27
N LYS A 579 12.59 -19.56 3.57
CA LYS A 579 11.35 -20.26 3.91
C LYS A 579 11.11 -20.16 5.41
N THR A 580 9.96 -19.62 5.81
CA THR A 580 9.59 -19.54 7.23
C THR A 580 9.34 -20.93 7.80
N LYS A 581 9.84 -21.19 9.01
CA LYS A 581 9.68 -22.49 9.67
C LYS A 581 8.22 -22.82 10.01
N ARG A 582 7.41 -21.79 10.33
CA ARG A 582 6.04 -21.95 10.85
C ARG A 582 5.00 -22.22 9.78
N THR A 583 5.05 -21.50 8.64
CA THR A 583 4.03 -21.61 7.59
C THR A 583 4.56 -22.27 6.32
N GLY A 584 5.88 -22.51 6.24
CA GLY A 584 6.51 -22.95 5.00
C GLY A 584 6.45 -21.90 3.88
N GLN A 585 5.93 -20.71 4.16
CA GLN A 585 5.88 -19.63 3.17
C GLN A 585 7.27 -19.07 2.95
N ILE A 586 7.56 -18.74 1.70
CA ILE A 586 8.76 -18.00 1.36
C ILE A 586 8.54 -16.54 1.72
N VAL A 587 9.35 -16.04 2.64
CA VAL A 587 9.41 -14.63 3.01
C VAL A 587 10.70 -14.04 2.50
N GLU A 588 10.59 -12.80 2.06
CA GLU A 588 11.72 -11.96 1.72
C GLU A 588 11.82 -10.91 2.81
N SER A 589 12.96 -10.86 3.46
CA SER A 589 13.22 -9.86 4.49
C SER A 589 14.48 -9.11 4.15
N GLN A 590 14.53 -7.88 4.65
CA GLN A 590 15.80 -7.25 4.97
C GLN A 590 16.58 -8.21 5.87
N ALA A 591 17.86 -8.41 5.59
CA ALA A 591 18.72 -9.22 6.43
C ALA A 591 18.66 -8.67 7.87
N PRO A 592 18.31 -9.48 8.90
CA PRO A 592 18.26 -9.04 10.30
C PRO A 592 19.64 -8.70 10.88
N GLU A 593 20.70 -9.12 10.18
CA GLU A 593 22.09 -8.82 10.50
C GLU A 593 22.38 -7.37 10.08
N ALA A 594 22.39 -6.49 11.07
CA ALA A 594 22.78 -5.07 11.08
C ALA A 594 23.38 -4.49 9.77
N GLU A 595 22.70 -3.47 9.23
CA GLU A 595 23.28 -2.39 8.40
C GLU A 595 24.19 -2.82 7.23
N PHE A 596 23.61 -3.46 6.20
CA PHE A 596 24.30 -3.65 4.93
C PHE A 596 24.29 -2.40 4.07
N TYR A 597 25.15 -1.47 4.40
CA TYR A 597 25.45 -0.35 3.54
C TYR A 597 26.26 -0.80 2.32
N LEU A 598 25.74 -0.54 1.11
CA LEU A 598 26.45 -0.81 -0.14
C LEU A 598 27.85 -0.17 -0.16
N TYR A 599 28.04 0.93 0.58
CA TYR A 599 29.30 1.66 0.61
C TYR A 599 30.47 0.93 1.30
N GLU A 600 30.23 -0.17 2.02
CA GLU A 600 31.33 -0.94 2.63
C GLU A 600 31.80 -2.12 1.77
N ARG A 601 31.08 -2.42 0.68
CA ARG A 601 31.26 -3.64 -0.11
C ARG A 601 31.98 -3.36 -1.43
N PRO A 602 32.85 -4.26 -1.92
CA PRO A 602 33.60 -3.99 -3.14
C PRO A 602 32.67 -3.86 -4.35
N TRP A 603 32.99 -2.96 -5.28
CA TRP A 603 32.17 -2.73 -6.47
C TRP A 603 31.98 -3.99 -7.30
N SER A 604 32.96 -4.89 -7.35
CA SER A 604 32.85 -6.19 -8.06
C SER A 604 31.71 -7.06 -7.54
N MET A 605 31.44 -7.02 -6.23
CA MET A 605 30.36 -7.79 -5.59
C MET A 605 29.02 -7.11 -5.85
N ILE A 606 28.94 -5.79 -5.65
CA ILE A 606 27.71 -5.03 -5.88
C ILE A 606 27.26 -5.17 -7.34
N LEU A 607 28.18 -5.00 -8.29
CA LEU A 607 27.91 -5.19 -9.72
C LEU A 607 27.46 -6.62 -10.08
N GLY A 608 28.00 -7.62 -9.39
CA GLY A 608 27.62 -9.02 -9.54
C GLY A 608 26.36 -9.44 -8.76
N THR A 609 25.78 -8.53 -7.97
CA THR A 609 24.60 -8.84 -7.17
C THR A 609 23.33 -8.64 -8.01
N PRO A 610 22.40 -9.61 -8.01
CA PRO A 610 21.11 -9.47 -8.68
C PRO A 610 20.33 -8.28 -8.12
N VAL A 611 19.74 -7.45 -8.97
CA VAL A 611 18.88 -6.36 -8.55
C VAL A 611 17.44 -6.77 -8.77
N LYS A 612 16.67 -6.68 -7.69
CA LYS A 612 15.24 -6.87 -7.76
C LYS A 612 14.58 -5.58 -8.18
N ALA A 613 14.05 -5.62 -9.38
CA ALA A 613 13.13 -4.65 -9.91
C ALA A 613 11.75 -4.80 -9.24
N TRP A 614 11.63 -4.57 -7.94
CA TRP A 614 10.37 -4.85 -7.23
C TRP A 614 9.26 -3.84 -7.52
N ASP A 615 9.66 -2.60 -7.78
CA ASP A 615 8.77 -1.54 -8.27
C ASP A 615 8.38 -1.77 -9.76
N ASN A 616 9.06 -2.70 -10.46
CA ASN A 616 8.58 -3.17 -11.75
C ASN A 616 7.34 -4.03 -11.51
N ARG A 617 6.21 -3.39 -11.74
CA ARG A 617 4.90 -3.95 -11.51
C ARG A 617 4.65 -5.16 -12.42
N LEU A 618 3.74 -6.05 -11.99
CA LEU A 618 3.56 -7.36 -12.62
C LEU A 618 3.12 -7.24 -14.08
N PRO A 619 3.52 -8.19 -14.96
CA PRO A 619 3.17 -8.18 -16.38
C PRO A 619 1.66 -8.00 -16.64
N PHE A 620 0.81 -8.58 -15.80
CA PHE A 620 -0.65 -8.45 -15.93
C PHE A 620 -1.19 -7.06 -15.68
N MET A 621 -0.44 -6.18 -15.01
CA MET A 621 -0.95 -4.86 -14.62
C MET A 621 -0.83 -3.83 -15.76
N MET A 622 -0.21 -4.19 -16.89
CA MET A 622 0.06 -3.30 -18.04
C MET A 622 0.78 -2.00 -17.65
N LEU A 623 1.66 -2.07 -16.66
CA LEU A 623 2.36 -0.90 -16.17
C LEU A 623 3.72 -0.76 -16.84
N PRO A 624 4.15 0.47 -17.19
CA PRO A 624 5.49 0.70 -17.69
C PRO A 624 6.52 0.20 -16.68
N GLN A 625 7.38 -0.70 -17.12
CA GLN A 625 8.56 -1.09 -16.38
C GLN A 625 9.47 0.13 -16.23
N HIS A 626 10.08 0.32 -15.06
CA HIS A 626 11.18 1.25 -14.93
C HIS A 626 12.28 0.89 -15.93
N PRO A 627 12.86 1.89 -16.61
CA PRO A 627 13.97 1.65 -17.53
C PRO A 627 15.18 1.13 -16.77
N ASN A 628 16.10 0.46 -17.47
CA ASN A 628 17.35 -0.02 -16.87
C ASN A 628 18.12 1.10 -16.16
N ALA A 629 18.02 2.33 -16.67
CA ALA A 629 18.68 3.51 -16.15
C ALA A 629 18.23 3.87 -14.73
N TYR A 630 16.99 3.57 -14.35
CA TYR A 630 16.49 3.79 -13.00
C TYR A 630 17.27 2.95 -11.98
N TYR A 631 17.42 1.65 -12.23
CA TYR A 631 18.16 0.75 -11.32
C TYR A 631 19.64 1.10 -11.25
N ALA A 632 20.23 1.48 -12.39
CA ALA A 632 21.60 1.99 -12.44
C ALA A 632 21.73 3.28 -11.60
N ALA A 633 20.80 4.23 -11.71
CA ALA A 633 20.79 5.49 -10.98
C ALA A 633 20.68 5.29 -9.47
N MET A 634 19.67 4.54 -8.99
CA MET A 634 19.41 4.37 -7.56
C MET A 634 20.55 3.63 -6.84
N CYS A 635 21.20 2.68 -7.53
CA CYS A 635 22.38 2.02 -6.99
C CYS A 635 23.62 2.92 -7.07
N LEU A 636 23.83 3.66 -8.16
CA LEU A 636 24.95 4.59 -8.33
C LEU A 636 25.01 5.61 -7.19
N TYR A 637 23.84 6.16 -6.79
CA TYR A 637 23.71 7.10 -5.67
C TYR A 637 24.32 6.56 -4.37
N ASN A 638 24.18 5.27 -4.10
CA ASN A 638 24.71 4.61 -2.91
C ASN A 638 26.17 4.15 -3.09
N MET A 639 26.57 3.78 -4.31
CA MET A 639 27.91 3.27 -4.60
C MET A 639 29.01 4.33 -4.50
N VAL A 640 28.68 5.61 -4.70
CA VAL A 640 29.63 6.72 -4.56
C VAL A 640 29.98 7.06 -3.12
N ASN A 641 29.21 6.56 -2.15
CA ASN A 641 29.53 6.68 -0.72
C ASN A 641 30.64 5.69 -0.30
N ASN A 642 31.07 4.78 -1.19
CA ASN A 642 32.11 3.80 -0.92
C ASN A 642 33.51 4.43 -0.91
N GLU A 643 33.96 4.93 0.24
CA GLU A 643 35.25 5.62 0.36
C GLU A 643 36.44 4.75 -0.07
N LYS A 644 36.38 3.43 0.19
CA LYS A 644 37.47 2.50 -0.13
C LYS A 644 37.65 2.35 -1.64
N GLU A 645 36.56 2.12 -2.39
CA GLU A 645 36.60 2.02 -3.85
C GLU A 645 36.88 3.38 -4.51
N MET A 646 36.31 4.46 -3.99
CA MET A 646 36.59 5.82 -4.48
C MET A 646 38.07 6.17 -4.35
N LYS A 647 38.70 5.89 -3.19
CA LYS A 647 40.14 6.09 -2.95
C LYS A 647 40.99 5.20 -3.87
N LYS A 648 40.65 3.91 -3.99
CA LYS A 648 41.34 2.97 -4.89
C LYS A 648 41.37 3.45 -6.35
N HIS A 649 40.31 4.13 -6.80
CA HIS A 649 40.21 4.67 -8.16
C HIS A 649 40.60 6.16 -8.27
N LYS A 650 41.16 6.77 -7.21
CA LYS A 650 41.57 8.18 -7.16
C LYS A 650 40.43 9.13 -7.59
N ILE A 651 39.24 8.90 -7.05
CA ILE A 651 38.04 9.73 -7.29
C ILE A 651 37.83 10.60 -6.05
N PRO A 652 37.61 11.93 -6.21
CA PRO A 652 37.34 12.80 -5.07
C PRO A 652 36.03 12.40 -4.37
N LYS A 653 35.98 12.64 -3.05
CA LYS A 653 34.78 12.43 -2.25
C LYS A 653 33.69 13.41 -2.68
N ILE A 654 32.44 12.96 -2.65
CA ILE A 654 31.28 13.82 -2.89
C ILE A 654 31.12 14.79 -1.72
N VAL A 655 30.86 16.05 -2.03
CA VAL A 655 30.57 17.09 -1.03
C VAL A 655 29.06 17.15 -0.85
N TYR A 656 28.60 16.92 0.38
CA TYR A 656 27.22 17.15 0.80
C TYR A 656 27.09 18.63 1.18
N GLY A 657 26.06 19.32 0.68
CA GLY A 657 25.72 20.65 1.19
C GLY A 657 25.48 20.58 2.70
N LYS A 658 25.71 21.67 3.44
CA LYS A 658 25.46 21.70 4.90
C LYS A 658 24.06 21.16 5.18
N GLU A 659 23.97 20.04 5.90
CA GLU A 659 22.71 19.53 6.43
C GLU A 659 22.23 20.54 7.47
N THR A 660 21.22 21.34 7.11
CA THR A 660 20.45 22.10 8.09
C THR A 660 19.57 21.10 8.83
N PHE A 661 20.05 20.67 10.00
CA PHE A 661 19.25 19.96 10.99
C PHE A 661 18.24 20.90 11.65
#